data_AF-A0A8H6P4A0-F1
#
_entry.id   AF-A0A8H6P4A0-F1
#
_cell.length_a   1.000
_cell.length_b   1.000
_cell.length_c   1.000
_cell.angle_alpha   90.00
_cell.angle_beta   90.00
_cell.angle_gamma   90.00
#
_symmetry.space_group_name_H-M   'P 1'
#
loop_
_entity.id
_entity.type
_entity.pdbx_description
1 polymer ?
#
loop_
_entity_poly.entity_id
_entity_poly.type
_entity_poly.pdbx_seq_one_letter_code
_entity_poly.pdbx_strand_id
1 'polypeptide(L)'
;MADSKGRKQATLGYVRDSQLTLGRFFGSNSEGPRSAPKKQTTLSFSNKKDKKSDVADEQAKTEESSNITEAKSVPRNGEDVKMEDLPETEVAHTNGSPGSKSLKREKSSDEESDSDVQPVQKRRRKSSRGTEAPPAVRKKTPSPKGSRTRKAQAKESSPPAVLKKASGEETPEKETEPSDEEEVLSASEEEEDEKPEVMKKTMEKVQATLKATGTEPYPDWKPGEPVPYAALCTTFSLIEMTTKRLIILAHCSLFLRQVLRLTPQDLLPTVQLMINKLAADYAGIELGIGESFIMKAIGESTGRSLAVIKADQHEIGDLGLVAAKSRSNQPTMFKPKPLTVRGVHEGLIAIAKIQGQGSQDKKISAIKKLLSAADAATAGKGGKGVDITKDKGGASEAKFIVRFLEGKLRLGLAERTVLVALAQAVVAHEAAVRGEKAPSPEKMAQGEAVLKTVYSELPAYEVIIPAMLEHGLFNLPKVCKLQPGIPIKPMLAKPTKSITEVLNRFEGKHFTCEYKYDGERAQIHYVAPDVIKDYPGAKATLQKDSKGLSAIFSRNSEDLSKKYPDVLAKLETWVKDGVKSFVLDCETVAWDTVNKKVLPFQQLMTRKRKDVKAEDVKVKVCIFAFDLLFLNGEPTVKKSLRERRELLHKSFEVVEGEFQFAQHGDTNDLEEIQNLLDESVKASCEGLMVKMLDTEESGYEPSKRSRNWLKVKKDYLAGVGDSLDLVVLGAYHGRGKRTSVYGAFLLAAYNASTQTYETICNIGTGFSEALLEELYKELSPLTIDRPKPFYSHSTVPKDQPDVWFEPRLVWEVKTADLTLSPRYKAAADEFVGTTGGGKGVSLRFPRFIKSRDDKKPEQATTTRAVAEMYRKQEAVLKENTGKGGVDDEFEY
;
A
#
# COMPACT_ATOMS: atom_id res chain seq x y z
N MET A 1 -47.11 54.24 -39.62
CA MET A 1 -47.73 55.57 -39.39
C MET A 1 -47.85 55.81 -37.89
N ALA A 2 -47.87 57.06 -37.43
CA ALA A 2 -48.19 57.57 -36.07
C ALA A 2 -47.82 56.69 -34.85
N ASP A 3 -46.83 56.98 -34.01
CA ASP A 3 -46.42 58.22 -33.31
C ASP A 3 -47.44 58.75 -32.26
N SER A 4 -47.06 58.64 -30.98
CA SER A 4 -47.62 59.35 -29.82
C SER A 4 -46.67 59.18 -28.61
N LYS A 5 -46.66 60.10 -27.63
CA LYS A 5 -45.55 60.28 -26.67
C LYS A 5 -45.97 60.45 -25.20
N GLY A 6 -45.19 59.86 -24.30
CA GLY A 6 -45.12 60.19 -22.85
C GLY A 6 -45.84 59.21 -21.92
N ARG A 7 -45.41 58.99 -20.67
CA ARG A 7 -44.35 59.66 -19.87
C ARG A 7 -43.61 58.68 -18.93
N LYS A 8 -42.29 58.88 -18.80
CA LYS A 8 -41.42 58.72 -17.59
C LYS A 8 -41.61 57.49 -16.67
N GLN A 9 -40.58 56.64 -16.62
CA GLN A 9 -39.57 56.72 -15.54
C GLN A 9 -38.20 56.21 -16.06
N ALA A 10 -37.12 56.38 -15.28
CA ALA A 10 -35.74 56.37 -15.78
C ALA A 10 -34.87 55.22 -15.23
N THR A 11 -33.77 54.96 -15.93
CA THR A 11 -32.82 53.84 -15.76
C THR A 11 -31.63 54.15 -14.84
N LEU A 12 -30.77 53.13 -14.62
CA LEU A 12 -29.47 53.12 -13.93
C LEU A 12 -29.57 53.01 -12.39
N GLY A 13 -28.66 52.33 -11.67
CA GLY A 13 -27.54 51.48 -12.14
C GLY A 13 -26.35 51.50 -11.17
N TYR A 14 -26.09 50.38 -10.47
CA TYR A 14 -24.96 50.16 -9.56
C TYR A 14 -24.42 48.73 -9.83
N VAL A 15 -23.14 48.43 -10.10
CA VAL A 15 -21.85 48.81 -9.47
C VAL A 15 -21.60 48.04 -8.16
N ARG A 16 -20.42 47.43 -8.04
CA ARG A 16 -19.95 46.63 -6.89
C ARG A 16 -19.07 47.48 -5.97
N ASP A 17 -19.24 47.34 -4.66
CA ASP A 17 -18.41 48.00 -3.65
C ASP A 17 -17.10 47.27 -3.32
N SER A 18 -16.18 48.00 -2.70
CA SER A 18 -14.84 47.55 -2.31
C SER A 18 -14.54 47.86 -0.84
N GLN A 19 -13.92 46.90 -0.15
CA GLN A 19 -13.13 47.01 1.11
C GLN A 19 -13.46 48.12 2.13
N LEU A 20 -13.79 47.71 3.35
CA LEU A 20 -13.48 48.48 4.57
C LEU A 20 -12.81 47.60 5.63
N THR A 21 -11.71 48.08 6.20
CA THR A 21 -10.94 47.45 7.28
C THR A 21 -11.23 48.15 8.62
N LEU A 22 -11.54 47.40 9.68
CA LEU A 22 -11.62 47.99 11.03
C LEU A 22 -10.21 48.40 11.52
N GLY A 23 -9.99 49.71 11.63
CA GLY A 23 -8.69 50.29 11.96
C GLY A 23 -8.75 51.64 12.68
N ARG A 24 -9.81 51.88 13.48
CA ARG A 24 -9.95 53.07 14.34
C ARG A 24 -10.71 52.74 15.62
N PHE A 25 -10.01 52.70 16.76
CA PHE A 25 -10.64 52.84 18.08
C PHE A 25 -9.74 53.46 19.16
N PHE A 26 -8.41 53.47 18.95
CA PHE A 26 -7.46 54.29 19.71
C PHE A 26 -6.51 54.99 18.73
N GLY A 27 -6.03 56.19 19.06
CA GLY A 27 -5.15 56.94 18.16
C GLY A 27 -4.48 58.15 18.83
N SER A 28 -3.44 58.65 18.16
CA SER A 28 -2.57 59.79 18.55
C SER A 28 -1.69 59.56 19.81
N ASN A 29 -0.44 60.05 19.89
CA ASN A 29 0.34 60.78 18.89
C ASN A 29 1.87 60.63 19.03
N SER A 30 2.57 60.76 17.90
CA SER A 30 3.92 61.35 17.67
C SER A 30 5.20 60.91 18.44
N GLU A 31 6.30 60.89 17.67
CA GLU A 31 7.74 61.05 18.00
C GLU A 31 8.65 59.84 18.33
N GLY A 32 9.77 59.78 17.58
CA GLY A 32 11.10 59.43 18.11
C GLY A 32 11.50 57.95 18.20
N PRO A 33 12.60 57.50 17.53
CA PRO A 33 13.09 56.13 17.69
C PRO A 33 13.82 55.94 19.03
N ARG A 34 13.36 55.01 19.86
CA ARG A 34 14.09 54.52 21.04
C ARG A 34 14.07 53.00 21.15
N SER A 35 15.22 52.44 21.52
CA SER A 35 15.47 51.00 21.66
C SER A 35 14.74 50.38 22.85
N ALA A 36 14.12 49.22 22.65
CA ALA A 36 13.63 48.36 23.73
C ALA A 36 14.80 47.64 24.47
N PRO A 37 14.64 47.22 25.74
CA PRO A 37 15.76 47.22 26.68
C PRO A 37 16.44 45.87 26.90
N LYS A 38 17.74 45.92 27.24
CA LYS A 38 18.44 44.83 27.92
C LYS A 38 17.90 44.67 29.34
N LYS A 39 17.57 43.45 29.76
CA LYS A 39 17.63 43.07 31.19
C LYS A 39 18.95 42.39 31.47
N GLN A 40 19.47 42.63 32.68
CA GLN A 40 20.86 42.36 33.06
C GLN A 40 20.87 41.56 34.35
N THR A 41 21.50 40.38 34.32
CA THR A 41 21.88 39.61 35.51
C THR A 41 23.38 39.44 35.54
N THR A 42 24.05 40.47 36.05
CA THR A 42 25.48 40.41 36.36
C THR A 42 25.71 39.63 37.66
N LEU A 43 26.60 38.66 37.62
CA LEU A 43 27.55 38.44 38.71
C LEU A 43 28.88 38.01 38.09
N SER A 44 29.95 38.68 38.50
CA SER A 44 31.29 38.53 37.93
C SER A 44 32.31 38.42 39.05
N PHE A 45 33.28 37.51 38.92
CA PHE A 45 34.53 37.58 39.66
C PHE A 45 35.65 37.96 38.71
N SER A 46 36.42 38.96 39.10
CA SER A 46 37.59 39.45 38.38
C SER A 46 38.81 39.28 39.27
N ASN A 47 39.99 39.08 38.67
CA ASN A 47 41.07 39.99 38.97
C ASN A 47 42.09 40.13 37.83
N LYS A 48 42.79 41.27 37.82
CA LYS A 48 43.87 41.59 36.87
C LYS A 48 45.23 41.46 37.55
N LYS A 49 46.26 41.15 36.75
CA LYS A 49 47.59 41.81 36.69
C LYS A 49 48.52 40.99 35.75
N ASP A 50 49.52 41.55 35.06
CA ASP A 50 49.98 42.94 34.99
C ASP A 50 50.68 43.26 33.63
N LYS A 51 50.99 44.55 33.41
CA LYS A 51 52.03 45.12 32.50
C LYS A 51 51.95 45.02 30.94
N LYS A 52 51.87 46.23 30.36
CA LYS A 52 52.53 46.76 29.13
C LYS A 52 54.07 46.54 29.11
N SER A 53 54.87 46.76 28.05
CA SER A 53 54.79 47.06 26.59
C SER A 53 56.22 46.77 26.01
N ASP A 54 56.65 46.91 24.75
CA ASP A 54 56.52 47.97 23.72
C ASP A 54 57.17 47.52 22.37
N VAL A 55 56.70 48.11 21.25
CA VAL A 55 57.48 48.73 20.12
C VAL A 55 58.35 47.88 19.15
N ALA A 56 58.22 48.22 17.85
CA ALA A 56 59.15 47.90 16.74
C ALA A 56 59.92 49.20 16.35
N ASP A 57 60.93 49.27 15.49
CA ASP A 57 61.35 48.49 14.32
C ASP A 57 62.80 48.94 13.99
N GLU A 58 63.59 48.19 13.21
CA GLU A 58 64.52 48.74 12.20
C GLU A 58 65.33 47.66 11.43
N GLN A 59 65.87 48.06 10.27
CA GLN A 59 66.53 47.20 9.29
C GLN A 59 68.03 47.50 9.19
N ALA A 60 68.82 46.48 8.86
CA ALA A 60 70.14 46.66 8.25
C ALA A 60 70.41 45.57 7.19
N LYS A 61 71.06 45.95 6.08
CA LYS A 61 71.51 45.06 4.99
C LYS A 61 72.98 45.33 4.68
N THR A 62 73.73 44.25 4.43
CA THR A 62 74.79 43.97 3.41
C THR A 62 75.59 42.77 3.92
N GLU A 63 75.69 41.64 3.21
CA GLU A 63 76.69 41.30 2.17
C GLU A 63 78.11 41.13 2.76
N GLU A 64 78.94 40.15 2.38
CA GLU A 64 78.95 39.30 1.17
C GLU A 64 79.65 37.91 1.40
N SER A 65 79.79 37.11 0.33
CA SER A 65 80.55 35.83 0.20
C SER A 65 79.94 34.55 0.85
N SER A 66 80.02 33.35 0.25
CA SER A 66 80.50 32.93 -1.08
C SER A 66 79.86 31.61 -1.57
N ASN A 67 79.83 31.42 -2.89
CA ASN A 67 79.66 30.16 -3.67
C ASN A 67 78.39 29.28 -3.50
N ILE A 68 77.94 28.45 -4.46
CA ILE A 68 77.69 28.51 -5.92
C ILE A 68 77.32 27.08 -6.39
N THR A 69 76.04 26.84 -6.78
CA THR A 69 75.55 25.82 -7.76
C THR A 69 75.77 24.29 -7.48
N GLU A 70 75.15 23.31 -8.17
CA GLU A 70 74.24 23.27 -9.35
C GLU A 70 73.34 21.99 -9.40
N ALA A 71 72.26 22.01 -10.22
CA ALA A 71 71.74 20.91 -11.08
C ALA A 71 71.18 19.58 -10.49
N LYS A 72 70.37 18.72 -11.17
CA LYS A 72 69.46 18.71 -12.37
C LYS A 72 68.59 17.41 -12.26
N SER A 73 67.26 17.37 -12.39
CA SER A 73 66.32 17.50 -13.54
C SER A 73 65.96 16.21 -14.35
N VAL A 74 64.73 15.71 -14.14
CA VAL A 74 63.73 15.03 -15.02
C VAL A 74 64.10 14.62 -16.47
N PRO A 75 63.65 13.43 -16.95
CA PRO A 75 62.82 13.36 -18.18
C PRO A 75 61.57 12.42 -18.12
N ARG A 76 60.88 12.22 -19.26
CA ARG A 76 59.55 11.55 -19.44
C ARG A 76 59.60 10.35 -20.44
N ASN A 77 58.42 9.76 -20.70
CA ASN A 77 58.01 8.85 -21.81
C ASN A 77 58.18 7.34 -21.52
N GLY A 78 57.36 6.41 -22.07
CA GLY A 78 56.12 6.57 -22.87
C GLY A 78 55.55 5.23 -23.41
N GLU A 79 54.27 5.26 -23.83
CA GLU A 79 53.54 4.40 -24.81
C GLU A 79 53.41 2.85 -24.66
N ASP A 80 52.14 2.40 -24.79
CA ASP A 80 51.53 1.19 -25.39
C ASP A 80 52.09 -0.25 -25.27
N VAL A 81 51.17 -1.22 -25.02
CA VAL A 81 50.72 -2.31 -25.96
C VAL A 81 49.72 -3.29 -25.26
N LYS A 82 48.99 -4.11 -26.03
CA LYS A 82 47.88 -5.05 -25.63
C LYS A 82 48.34 -6.51 -25.34
N MET A 83 47.33 -7.37 -25.08
CA MET A 83 47.25 -8.86 -25.16
C MET A 83 47.54 -9.63 -23.86
N GLU A 84 47.00 -10.84 -23.61
CA GLU A 84 45.68 -11.48 -23.83
C GLU A 84 45.71 -12.88 -23.11
N ASP A 85 44.55 -13.51 -22.83
CA ASP A 85 44.31 -14.95 -22.46
C ASP A 85 45.09 -15.64 -21.28
N LEU A 86 44.44 -16.18 -20.22
CA LEU A 86 43.73 -17.49 -20.07
C LEU A 86 44.63 -18.76 -20.13
N PRO A 87 44.27 -19.95 -19.56
CA PRO A 87 43.21 -20.35 -18.58
C PRO A 87 43.71 -21.38 -17.47
N GLU A 88 42.80 -22.23 -16.95
CA GLU A 88 43.01 -23.57 -16.27
C GLU A 88 43.52 -23.61 -14.80
N THR A 89 43.17 -24.56 -13.89
CA THR A 89 42.24 -25.74 -13.79
C THR A 89 41.77 -25.86 -12.30
N GLU A 90 40.55 -26.31 -11.94
CA GLU A 90 40.11 -27.69 -11.51
C GLU A 90 40.96 -28.45 -10.44
N VAL A 91 40.48 -29.39 -9.59
CA VAL A 91 39.28 -30.30 -9.64
C VAL A 91 38.40 -30.32 -8.35
N ALA A 92 38.56 -31.28 -7.40
CA ALA A 92 37.57 -31.66 -6.34
C ALA A 92 38.25 -32.19 -5.02
N HIS A 93 37.69 -32.93 -4.02
CA HIS A 93 36.48 -33.80 -3.88
C HIS A 93 36.11 -34.16 -2.39
N THR A 94 34.87 -34.60 -2.15
CA THR A 94 34.33 -35.55 -1.11
C THR A 94 34.49 -35.40 0.44
N ASN A 95 33.33 -35.47 1.11
CA ASN A 95 32.90 -36.31 2.27
C ASN A 95 33.72 -36.51 3.58
N GLY A 96 32.99 -36.52 4.70
CA GLY A 96 33.14 -37.56 5.75
C GLY A 96 33.23 -37.12 7.21
N SER A 97 32.18 -37.32 8.02
CA SER A 97 32.27 -37.37 9.50
C SER A 97 32.64 -38.79 9.97
N PRO A 98 33.19 -38.97 11.19
CA PRO A 98 32.30 -39.47 12.26
C PRO A 98 32.71 -39.11 13.71
N GLY A 99 31.85 -39.49 14.67
CA GLY A 99 32.31 -40.06 15.96
C GLY A 99 32.30 -39.14 17.18
N SER A 100 31.74 -39.63 18.29
CA SER A 100 31.67 -38.95 19.58
C SER A 100 32.38 -39.71 20.71
N LYS A 101 32.91 -38.99 21.72
CA LYS A 101 32.82 -39.30 23.18
C LYS A 101 33.64 -38.35 24.07
N SER A 102 32.98 -37.75 25.07
CA SER A 102 33.19 -37.95 26.53
C SER A 102 34.61 -38.33 27.03
N LEU A 103 35.23 -37.75 28.08
CA LEU A 103 34.79 -36.78 29.14
C LEU A 103 36.00 -36.31 30.00
N LYS A 104 35.96 -35.07 30.58
CA LYS A 104 36.74 -34.56 31.76
C LYS A 104 38.29 -34.50 31.61
N ARG A 105 39.10 -33.74 32.36
CA ARG A 105 39.04 -32.57 33.30
C ARG A 105 40.47 -31.94 33.22
N GLU A 106 40.81 -30.67 33.48
CA GLU A 106 40.16 -29.48 34.07
C GLU A 106 40.38 -28.26 33.11
N LYS A 107 40.64 -26.97 33.41
CA LYS A 107 40.78 -26.01 34.56
C LYS A 107 40.45 -24.60 33.97
N SER A 108 40.20 -23.49 34.68
CA SER A 108 39.91 -23.14 36.08
C SER A 108 39.29 -21.72 36.12
N SER A 109 38.47 -21.41 37.14
CA SER A 109 38.22 -20.07 37.76
C SER A 109 37.76 -18.85 36.93
N ASP A 110 36.90 -17.93 37.40
CA ASP A 110 35.91 -17.90 38.51
C ASP A 110 34.95 -16.67 38.31
N GLU A 111 33.90 -16.61 39.16
CA GLU A 111 32.82 -15.63 39.46
C GLU A 111 32.93 -14.14 38.98
N GLU A 112 31.89 -13.33 38.68
CA GLU A 112 30.45 -13.15 39.06
C GLU A 112 30.13 -11.97 40.04
N SER A 113 28.82 -11.63 40.16
CA SER A 113 28.17 -10.42 40.74
C SER A 113 28.29 -9.12 39.91
N ASP A 114 27.27 -8.27 39.67
CA ASP A 114 25.95 -7.94 40.26
C ASP A 114 25.92 -6.74 41.24
N SER A 115 24.83 -5.94 41.18
CA SER A 115 24.55 -4.84 42.12
C SER A 115 23.08 -4.38 42.11
N ASP A 116 22.18 -5.13 42.76
CA ASP A 116 20.87 -4.60 43.21
C ASP A 116 20.94 -4.21 44.72
N VAL A 117 20.15 -3.22 45.16
CA VAL A 117 20.34 -2.57 46.48
C VAL A 117 19.02 -2.43 47.26
N GLN A 118 18.92 -3.16 48.39
CA GLN A 118 17.92 -2.95 49.44
C GLN A 118 18.56 -2.87 50.83
N PRO A 119 18.01 -2.06 51.76
CA PRO A 119 18.38 -2.14 53.18
C PRO A 119 17.21 -2.43 54.16
N VAL A 120 17.22 -3.65 54.70
CA VAL A 120 17.05 -3.99 56.14
C VAL A 120 15.66 -3.85 56.84
N GLN A 121 15.37 -4.86 57.68
CA GLN A 121 14.16 -5.05 58.50
C GLN A 121 14.12 -4.27 59.84
N LYS A 122 12.94 -4.19 60.48
CA LYS A 122 12.82 -4.20 61.97
C LYS A 122 11.47 -4.77 62.47
N ARG A 123 11.49 -5.43 63.64
CA ARG A 123 10.37 -6.21 64.24
C ARG A 123 9.51 -5.37 65.21
N ARG A 124 8.18 -5.58 65.28
CA ARG A 124 7.42 -5.72 66.56
C ARG A 124 5.90 -6.05 66.46
N ARG A 125 5.45 -6.96 67.36
CA ARG A 125 4.14 -7.12 68.08
C ARG A 125 2.79 -7.02 67.29
N LYS A 126 1.98 -8.09 67.14
CA LYS A 126 1.25 -8.96 68.12
C LYS A 126 -0.11 -8.39 68.66
N SER A 127 -1.23 -8.83 68.05
CA SER A 127 -2.57 -9.05 68.64
C SER A 127 -3.47 -9.78 67.61
N SER A 128 -3.98 -11.01 67.79
CA SER A 128 -5.19 -11.43 68.55
C SER A 128 -6.47 -10.67 68.16
N ARG A 129 -7.64 -11.26 67.78
CA ARG A 129 -8.23 -12.62 67.80
C ARG A 129 -8.90 -12.90 66.42
N GLY A 130 -9.46 -14.06 66.02
CA GLY A 130 -9.66 -15.38 66.65
C GLY A 130 -11.13 -15.84 66.60
N THR A 131 -11.40 -17.04 66.04
CA THR A 131 -12.72 -17.78 66.01
C THR A 131 -13.90 -17.06 65.29
N GLU A 132 -14.95 -17.71 64.76
CA GLU A 132 -15.42 -19.11 64.81
C GLU A 132 -16.18 -19.52 63.50
N ALA A 133 -16.89 -20.66 63.47
CA ALA A 133 -17.51 -21.25 62.26
C ALA A 133 -19.07 -21.40 62.33
N PRO A 134 -19.79 -22.36 61.69
CA PRO A 134 -21.17 -22.16 61.14
C PRO A 134 -22.26 -22.82 62.05
N PRO A 135 -23.52 -23.23 61.65
CA PRO A 135 -24.20 -23.23 60.33
C PRO A 135 -25.75 -22.97 60.27
N ALA A 136 -26.28 -22.90 59.02
CA ALA A 136 -27.56 -23.40 58.46
C ALA A 136 -28.97 -23.20 59.14
N VAL A 137 -30.06 -23.15 58.33
CA VAL A 137 -31.21 -24.12 58.29
C VAL A 137 -32.48 -23.61 57.52
N ARG A 138 -32.75 -24.24 56.35
CA ARG A 138 -34.02 -24.75 55.74
C ARG A 138 -35.39 -24.00 55.72
N LYS A 139 -35.95 -23.97 54.48
CA LYS A 139 -37.32 -24.40 54.01
C LYS A 139 -38.60 -23.55 54.28
N LYS A 140 -39.40 -23.37 53.21
CA LYS A 140 -40.69 -24.08 52.96
C LYS A 140 -41.24 -23.92 51.50
N THR A 141 -42.02 -24.91 51.05
CA THR A 141 -42.87 -25.01 49.82
C THR A 141 -44.36 -25.09 50.28
N PRO A 142 -45.47 -25.33 49.49
CA PRO A 142 -45.69 -25.79 48.08
C PRO A 142 -46.71 -24.92 47.23
N SER A 143 -46.76 -24.93 45.87
CA SER A 143 -47.42 -25.84 44.87
C SER A 143 -48.98 -25.79 44.77
N PRO A 144 -49.69 -26.24 43.70
CA PRO A 144 -49.49 -26.10 42.21
C PRO A 144 -50.79 -26.04 41.31
N LYS A 145 -50.61 -26.11 39.96
CA LYS A 145 -51.51 -26.64 38.87
C LYS A 145 -52.66 -25.80 38.25
N GLY A 146 -52.78 -25.82 36.91
CA GLY A 146 -54.00 -25.45 36.12
C GLY A 146 -53.71 -25.27 34.61
N SER A 147 -54.62 -25.63 33.68
CA SER A 147 -54.23 -26.09 32.32
C SER A 147 -55.26 -25.91 31.16
N ARG A 148 -54.86 -26.24 29.91
CA ARG A 148 -55.65 -26.43 28.64
C ARG A 148 -55.97 -25.14 27.84
N THR A 149 -55.43 -24.91 26.62
CA THR A 149 -55.78 -25.40 25.23
C THR A 149 -57.13 -24.90 24.68
N ARG A 150 -57.31 -24.46 23.40
CA ARG A 150 -57.10 -25.22 22.13
C ARG A 150 -57.22 -24.32 20.85
N LYS A 151 -56.60 -24.75 19.72
CA LYS A 151 -56.94 -24.67 18.25
C LYS A 151 -57.99 -23.66 17.67
N ALA A 152 -57.99 -23.24 16.38
CA ALA A 152 -57.04 -23.24 15.23
C ALA A 152 -57.70 -22.61 13.94
N GLN A 153 -56.93 -22.43 12.85
CA GLN A 153 -57.35 -22.20 11.42
C GLN A 153 -58.05 -20.87 11.05
N ALA A 154 -58.14 -20.41 9.78
CA ALA A 154 -57.29 -20.49 8.57
C ALA A 154 -57.88 -19.63 7.39
N LYS A 155 -57.08 -19.37 6.33
CA LYS A 155 -57.47 -18.92 4.95
C LYS A 155 -58.07 -17.50 4.75
N GLU A 156 -58.20 -16.89 3.55
CA GLU A 156 -57.43 -16.89 2.25
C GLU A 156 -58.17 -16.01 1.19
N SER A 157 -57.46 -15.37 0.23
CA SER A 157 -57.96 -14.80 -1.06
C SER A 157 -58.91 -13.55 -1.03
N SER A 158 -59.19 -12.77 -2.10
CA SER A 158 -58.43 -12.31 -3.31
C SER A 158 -59.16 -11.09 -4.02
N PRO A 159 -59.09 -10.72 -5.34
CA PRO A 159 -59.23 -9.33 -5.86
C PRO A 159 -60.54 -9.12 -6.70
N PRO A 160 -60.74 -8.26 -7.76
CA PRO A 160 -59.88 -7.28 -8.46
C PRO A 160 -60.54 -5.96 -9.05
N ALA A 161 -59.73 -5.20 -9.82
CA ALA A 161 -60.05 -4.53 -11.12
C ALA A 161 -60.52 -3.03 -11.28
N VAL A 162 -59.55 -2.17 -11.68
CA VAL A 162 -59.47 -1.18 -12.82
C VAL A 162 -60.62 -0.19 -13.18
N LEU A 163 -60.34 1.15 -13.25
CA LEU A 163 -60.36 2.02 -14.48
C LEU A 163 -60.28 3.57 -14.29
N LYS A 164 -59.36 4.20 -15.06
CA LYS A 164 -59.36 5.56 -15.72
C LYS A 164 -59.38 6.92 -14.94
N LYS A 165 -58.35 7.75 -15.22
CA LYS A 165 -58.26 9.24 -15.51
C LYS A 165 -59.28 10.22 -14.83
N ALA A 166 -58.92 11.44 -14.39
CA ALA A 166 -57.98 12.44 -14.94
C ALA A 166 -57.60 13.55 -13.91
N SER A 167 -56.76 14.55 -14.32
CA SER A 167 -56.35 15.80 -13.61
C SER A 167 -55.68 15.64 -12.22
N GLY A 168 -54.67 16.42 -11.81
CA GLY A 168 -54.03 17.60 -12.39
C GLY A 168 -53.91 18.71 -11.33
N GLU A 169 -52.69 18.91 -10.78
CA GLU A 169 -52.26 19.98 -9.83
C GLU A 169 -53.06 20.06 -8.49
N GLU A 170 -52.46 20.17 -7.30
CA GLU A 170 -51.15 20.69 -6.87
C GLU A 170 -50.42 19.76 -5.85
N THR A 171 -49.21 20.15 -5.44
CA THR A 171 -48.36 19.47 -4.45
C THR A 171 -48.75 19.74 -2.99
N PRO A 172 -48.51 18.76 -2.11
CA PRO A 172 -47.83 19.02 -0.84
C PRO A 172 -46.43 18.39 -0.82
N GLU A 173 -45.63 18.79 0.18
CA GLU A 173 -44.22 18.49 0.31
C GLU A 173 -43.94 17.00 0.60
N LYS A 174 -42.73 16.53 0.24
CA LYS A 174 -42.22 15.22 0.63
C LYS A 174 -40.77 15.34 1.08
N GLU A 175 -40.52 14.97 2.34
CA GLU A 175 -39.18 14.81 2.88
C GLU A 175 -38.40 13.78 2.03
N THR A 176 -37.14 14.10 1.73
CA THR A 176 -36.24 13.22 0.96
C THR A 176 -35.06 12.83 1.82
N GLU A 177 -34.99 11.54 2.18
CA GLU A 177 -33.81 10.97 2.83
C GLU A 177 -32.61 11.02 1.87
N PRO A 178 -31.45 11.52 2.30
CA PRO A 178 -30.24 11.49 1.49
C PRO A 178 -29.66 10.08 1.42
N SER A 179 -29.38 9.61 0.20
CA SER A 179 -28.66 8.36 -0.07
C SER A 179 -27.52 8.59 -1.06
N ASP A 180 -26.53 7.70 -1.01
CA ASP A 180 -25.42 7.53 -1.96
C ASP A 180 -24.36 8.65 -2.08
N GLU A 181 -23.41 8.69 -1.13
CA GLU A 181 -22.09 9.34 -1.28
C GLU A 181 -20.87 8.42 -0.99
N GLU A 182 -21.02 7.09 -0.98
CA GLU A 182 -19.89 6.15 -0.71
C GLU A 182 -19.00 5.80 -1.94
N GLU A 183 -19.38 6.17 -3.18
CA GLU A 183 -18.69 5.68 -4.40
C GLU A 183 -17.28 6.27 -4.66
N VAL A 184 -16.85 7.33 -3.95
CA VAL A 184 -15.66 8.11 -4.35
C VAL A 184 -14.31 7.36 -4.19
N LEU A 185 -14.30 6.16 -3.57
CA LEU A 185 -13.14 5.27 -3.53
C LEU A 185 -13.26 4.00 -4.41
N SER A 186 -14.42 3.74 -5.02
CA SER A 186 -14.60 2.72 -6.07
C SER A 186 -14.56 3.33 -7.48
N ALA A 187 -14.92 4.62 -7.62
CA ALA A 187 -15.02 5.37 -8.87
C ALA A 187 -13.79 5.28 -9.82
N SER A 188 -12.58 5.01 -9.31
CA SER A 188 -11.39 4.83 -10.17
C SER A 188 -11.35 3.51 -10.97
N GLU A 189 -12.22 2.56 -10.63
CA GLU A 189 -12.40 1.27 -11.33
C GLU A 189 -13.77 1.15 -12.03
N GLU A 190 -14.76 1.99 -11.69
CA GLU A 190 -16.12 1.91 -12.24
C GLU A 190 -16.32 2.59 -13.60
N GLU A 191 -15.39 3.43 -14.04
CA GLU A 191 -15.37 4.07 -15.36
C GLU A 191 -15.24 3.10 -16.57
N GLU A 192 -15.11 1.78 -16.39
CA GLU A 192 -15.05 0.85 -17.55
C GLU A 192 -16.42 0.56 -18.20
N ASP A 193 -17.54 0.91 -17.54
CA ASP A 193 -18.90 0.84 -18.10
C ASP A 193 -19.40 2.23 -18.62
N GLU A 194 -18.52 3.23 -18.82
CA GLU A 194 -18.94 4.50 -19.43
C GLU A 194 -19.45 4.32 -20.87
N LYS A 195 -20.66 4.83 -21.16
CA LYS A 195 -21.19 4.89 -22.53
C LYS A 195 -20.21 5.65 -23.44
N PRO A 196 -19.97 5.21 -24.70
CA PRO A 196 -18.94 5.78 -25.58
C PRO A 196 -19.10 7.29 -25.86
N GLU A 197 -20.31 7.84 -25.73
CA GLU A 197 -20.54 9.29 -25.79
C GLU A 197 -19.87 10.09 -24.66
N VAL A 198 -19.78 9.51 -23.46
CA VAL A 198 -19.17 10.16 -22.29
C VAL A 198 -17.67 10.19 -22.47
N MET A 199 -17.07 9.05 -22.85
CA MET A 199 -15.67 8.97 -23.25
C MET A 199 -15.34 9.98 -24.36
N LYS A 200 -16.17 10.09 -25.41
CA LYS A 200 -15.97 11.06 -26.51
C LYS A 200 -15.98 12.52 -26.01
N LYS A 201 -16.96 12.92 -25.19
CA LYS A 201 -17.02 14.25 -24.56
C LYS A 201 -15.85 14.51 -23.61
N THR A 202 -15.36 13.48 -22.92
CA THR A 202 -14.17 13.54 -22.06
C THR A 202 -12.89 13.71 -22.88
N MET A 203 -12.73 13.01 -24.00
CA MET A 203 -11.60 13.16 -24.92
C MET A 203 -11.61 14.51 -25.64
N GLU A 204 -12.77 15.04 -26.02
CA GLU A 204 -12.92 16.39 -26.56
C GLU A 204 -12.48 17.45 -25.55
N LYS A 205 -12.81 17.29 -24.26
CA LYS A 205 -12.31 18.14 -23.16
C LYS A 205 -10.80 17.97 -22.94
N VAL A 206 -10.23 16.78 -23.07
CA VAL A 206 -8.76 16.57 -23.03
C VAL A 206 -8.08 17.27 -24.20
N GLN A 207 -8.59 17.12 -25.43
CA GLN A 207 -8.04 17.81 -26.61
C GLN A 207 -8.19 19.32 -26.55
N ALA A 208 -9.30 19.84 -26.02
CA ALA A 208 -9.47 21.26 -25.74
C ALA A 208 -8.47 21.76 -24.67
N THR A 209 -8.24 20.97 -23.62
CA THR A 209 -7.24 21.27 -22.57
C THR A 209 -5.81 21.29 -23.13
N LEU A 210 -5.44 20.28 -23.93
CA LEU A 210 -4.14 20.19 -24.62
C LEU A 210 -3.90 21.38 -25.56
N LYS A 211 -4.95 21.85 -26.26
CA LYS A 211 -4.87 23.05 -27.11
C LYS A 211 -4.82 24.34 -26.30
N ALA A 212 -5.56 24.44 -25.20
CA ALA A 212 -5.62 25.62 -24.34
C ALA A 212 -4.37 25.81 -23.46
N THR A 213 -3.67 24.72 -23.13
CA THR A 213 -2.38 24.79 -22.40
C THR A 213 -1.26 25.37 -23.28
N GLY A 214 -1.29 25.13 -24.60
CA GLY A 214 -0.58 25.90 -25.64
C GLY A 214 0.95 25.76 -25.69
N THR A 215 1.60 25.58 -24.56
CA THR A 215 3.04 25.42 -24.37
C THR A 215 3.36 24.08 -23.72
N GLU A 216 4.52 23.52 -24.04
CA GLU A 216 5.01 22.28 -23.41
C GLU A 216 5.38 22.53 -21.93
N PRO A 217 5.28 21.52 -21.04
CA PRO A 217 5.53 21.67 -19.60
C PRO A 217 6.90 22.23 -19.22
N TYR A 218 7.88 22.12 -20.13
CA TYR A 218 9.24 22.61 -19.97
C TYR A 218 9.77 23.07 -21.34
N PRO A 219 10.69 24.06 -21.42
CA PRO A 219 11.32 24.43 -22.69
C PRO A 219 12.15 23.30 -23.30
N ASP A 220 12.24 23.24 -24.63
CA ASP A 220 13.04 22.24 -25.33
C ASP A 220 14.52 22.24 -24.88
N TRP A 221 15.00 21.07 -24.49
CA TRP A 221 16.43 20.75 -24.50
C TRP A 221 16.86 20.38 -25.93
N LYS A 222 18.16 20.32 -26.20
CA LYS A 222 18.64 19.96 -27.54
C LYS A 222 18.30 18.49 -27.84
N PRO A 223 17.85 18.17 -29.07
CA PRO A 223 17.68 16.78 -29.49
C PRO A 223 18.95 15.95 -29.26
N GLY A 224 18.78 14.76 -28.70
CA GLY A 224 19.88 13.83 -28.37
C GLY A 224 20.62 14.11 -27.05
N GLU A 225 20.47 15.27 -26.41
CA GLU A 225 20.95 15.46 -25.02
C GLU A 225 20.03 14.70 -24.02
N PRO A 226 20.54 14.12 -22.92
CA PRO A 226 19.72 13.40 -21.95
C PRO A 226 18.65 14.30 -21.30
N VAL A 227 17.47 13.74 -21.01
CA VAL A 227 16.31 14.49 -20.52
C VAL A 227 16.65 15.15 -19.16
N PRO A 228 16.53 16.47 -19.01
CA PRO A 228 16.78 17.14 -17.74
C PRO A 228 15.82 16.65 -16.65
N TYR A 229 16.33 16.31 -15.47
CA TYR A 229 15.47 15.85 -14.36
C TYR A 229 14.53 16.97 -13.89
N ALA A 230 15.02 18.21 -13.88
CA ALA A 230 14.20 19.42 -13.71
C ALA A 230 12.94 19.48 -14.60
N ALA A 231 12.97 18.96 -15.83
CA ALA A 231 11.80 18.95 -16.73
C ALA A 231 10.70 17.99 -16.25
N LEU A 232 11.10 16.82 -15.74
CA LEU A 232 10.23 15.88 -15.05
C LEU A 232 9.69 16.49 -13.74
N CYS A 233 10.53 17.20 -12.97
CA CYS A 233 10.12 17.88 -11.74
C CYS A 233 9.17 19.08 -11.98
N THR A 234 9.31 19.82 -13.09
CA THR A 234 8.32 20.83 -13.50
C THR A 234 6.99 20.16 -13.86
N THR A 235 7.02 19.08 -14.63
CA THR A 235 5.81 18.29 -14.97
C THR A 235 5.12 17.75 -13.72
N PHE A 236 5.88 17.18 -12.78
CA PHE A 236 5.38 16.76 -11.47
C PHE A 236 4.77 17.91 -10.66
N SER A 237 5.39 19.10 -10.66
CA SER A 237 4.85 20.27 -9.96
C SER A 237 3.53 20.76 -10.55
N LEU A 238 3.36 20.71 -11.88
CA LEU A 238 2.09 21.04 -12.54
C LEU A 238 0.99 20.04 -12.19
N ILE A 239 1.34 18.74 -12.15
CA ILE A 239 0.44 17.66 -11.74
C ILE A 239 0.02 17.82 -10.27
N GLU A 240 0.96 18.10 -9.36
CA GLU A 240 0.69 18.25 -7.92
C GLU A 240 -0.25 19.43 -7.61
N MET A 241 -0.34 20.42 -8.50
CA MET A 241 -1.20 21.60 -8.37
C MET A 241 -2.63 21.41 -8.90
N THR A 242 -2.99 20.22 -9.39
CA THR A 242 -4.35 19.92 -9.88
C THR A 242 -4.89 18.59 -9.36
N THR A 243 -6.18 18.53 -9.04
CA THR A 243 -6.91 17.30 -8.72
C THR A 243 -7.60 16.69 -9.95
N LYS A 244 -7.66 17.42 -11.07
CA LYS A 244 -8.42 17.02 -12.26
C LYS A 244 -7.60 16.05 -13.10
N ARG A 245 -7.94 14.75 -13.04
CA ARG A 245 -7.26 13.66 -13.76
C ARG A 245 -7.03 13.93 -15.26
N LEU A 246 -7.94 14.62 -15.94
CA LEU A 246 -7.79 14.99 -17.36
C LEU A 246 -6.66 16.00 -17.61
N ILE A 247 -6.39 16.89 -16.64
CA ILE A 247 -5.29 17.87 -16.70
C ILE A 247 -3.96 17.17 -16.35
N ILE A 248 -3.97 16.28 -15.35
CA ILE A 248 -2.84 15.40 -15.03
C ILE A 248 -2.42 14.59 -16.26
N LEU A 249 -3.39 13.97 -16.93
CA LEU A 249 -3.21 13.21 -18.17
C LEU A 249 -2.61 14.07 -19.29
N ALA A 250 -3.12 15.29 -19.49
CA ALA A 250 -2.62 16.22 -20.49
C ALA A 250 -1.16 16.60 -20.25
N HIS A 251 -0.77 16.96 -19.02
CA HIS A 251 0.62 17.27 -18.68
C HIS A 251 1.55 16.06 -18.87
N CYS A 252 1.12 14.86 -18.47
CA CYS A 252 1.88 13.64 -18.69
C CYS A 252 2.08 13.37 -20.20
N SER A 253 1.02 13.46 -21.00
CA SER A 253 1.07 13.16 -22.44
C SER A 253 1.94 14.17 -23.21
N LEU A 254 1.85 15.47 -22.87
CA LEU A 254 2.72 16.49 -23.45
C LEU A 254 4.20 16.23 -23.13
N PHE A 255 4.54 15.94 -21.86
CA PHE A 255 5.93 15.69 -21.48
C PHE A 255 6.48 14.40 -22.10
N LEU A 256 5.72 13.30 -22.10
CA LEU A 256 6.13 12.05 -22.76
C LEU A 256 6.30 12.24 -24.28
N ARG A 257 5.48 13.08 -24.92
CA ARG A 257 5.63 13.45 -26.34
C ARG A 257 6.87 14.31 -26.59
N GLN A 258 7.25 15.19 -25.67
CA GLN A 258 8.49 15.97 -25.73
C GLN A 258 9.72 15.05 -25.59
N VAL A 259 9.69 14.08 -24.66
CA VAL A 259 10.73 13.04 -24.54
C VAL A 259 10.84 12.20 -25.80
N LEU A 260 9.73 11.73 -26.37
CA LEU A 260 9.71 11.02 -27.66
C LEU A 260 10.32 11.85 -28.82
N ARG A 261 10.09 13.17 -28.84
CA ARG A 261 10.57 14.07 -29.89
C ARG A 261 12.05 14.43 -29.78
N LEU A 262 12.58 14.55 -28.57
CA LEU A 262 13.95 15.02 -28.33
C LEU A 262 14.94 13.90 -27.99
N THR A 263 14.54 12.95 -27.13
CA THR A 263 15.44 11.94 -26.55
C THR A 263 14.67 10.63 -26.25
N PRO A 264 14.11 9.94 -27.27
CA PRO A 264 13.25 8.76 -27.05
C PRO A 264 13.91 7.61 -26.28
N GLN A 265 15.25 7.53 -26.27
CA GLN A 265 16.02 6.55 -25.50
C GLN A 265 15.87 6.72 -23.97
N ASP A 266 15.46 7.88 -23.47
CA ASP A 266 15.20 8.13 -22.04
C ASP A 266 13.73 7.83 -21.65
N LEU A 267 12.88 7.42 -22.60
CA LEU A 267 11.44 7.20 -22.34
C LEU A 267 11.18 6.12 -21.28
N LEU A 268 11.97 5.04 -21.25
CA LEU A 268 11.85 3.98 -20.24
C LEU A 268 12.13 4.50 -18.81
N PRO A 269 13.29 5.09 -18.50
CA PRO A 269 13.53 5.66 -17.18
C PRO A 269 12.59 6.84 -16.88
N THR A 270 12.12 7.61 -17.86
CA THR A 270 11.05 8.61 -17.64
C THR A 270 9.77 7.94 -17.11
N VAL A 271 9.25 6.93 -17.79
CA VAL A 271 8.00 6.25 -17.41
C VAL A 271 8.15 5.57 -16.05
N GLN A 272 9.27 4.87 -15.80
CA GLN A 272 9.57 4.23 -14.52
C GLN A 272 9.61 5.26 -13.37
N LEU A 273 10.27 6.41 -13.53
CA LEU A 273 10.26 7.46 -12.52
C LEU A 273 8.86 8.08 -12.32
N MET A 274 8.04 8.21 -13.38
CA MET A 274 6.67 8.72 -13.29
C MET A 274 5.72 7.79 -12.51
N ILE A 275 5.92 6.47 -12.57
CA ILE A 275 5.13 5.48 -11.80
C ILE A 275 5.74 5.13 -10.44
N ASN A 276 6.81 5.82 -10.02
CA ASN A 276 7.57 5.55 -8.79
C ASN A 276 8.16 4.12 -8.70
N LYS A 277 8.64 3.56 -9.82
CA LYS A 277 9.33 2.26 -9.89
C LYS A 277 10.73 2.42 -10.48
N LEU A 278 11.59 1.42 -10.30
CA LEU A 278 12.92 1.34 -10.92
C LEU A 278 13.04 0.21 -11.94
N ALA A 279 12.24 -0.85 -11.75
CA ALA A 279 12.02 -1.95 -12.67
C ALA A 279 10.61 -2.51 -12.43
N ALA A 280 10.15 -3.43 -13.28
CA ALA A 280 8.95 -4.23 -13.05
C ALA A 280 8.97 -4.97 -11.69
N ASP A 281 7.79 -5.17 -11.11
CA ASP A 281 7.61 -5.61 -9.73
C ASP A 281 8.29 -6.98 -9.43
N TYR A 282 8.35 -7.87 -10.44
CA TYR A 282 8.94 -9.20 -10.36
C TYR A 282 10.48 -9.22 -10.31
N ALA A 283 11.15 -8.10 -10.64
CA ALA A 283 12.60 -8.01 -10.59
C ALA A 283 13.14 -7.89 -9.16
N GLY A 284 12.28 -7.69 -8.15
CA GLY A 284 12.66 -7.63 -6.73
C GLY A 284 13.56 -6.44 -6.36
N ILE A 285 13.61 -5.39 -7.19
CA ILE A 285 14.48 -4.23 -7.00
C ILE A 285 13.84 -3.25 -6.00
N GLU A 286 13.88 -3.62 -4.71
CA GLU A 286 13.52 -2.75 -3.60
C GLU A 286 14.64 -1.72 -3.33
N LEU A 287 14.28 -0.44 -3.15
CA LEU A 287 15.24 0.56 -2.65
C LEU A 287 15.81 0.17 -1.29
N GLY A 288 14.98 -0.40 -0.39
CA GLY A 288 15.39 -0.84 0.94
C GLY A 288 15.96 0.29 1.80
N ILE A 289 15.17 1.35 2.01
CA ILE A 289 15.55 2.60 2.69
C ILE A 289 14.46 2.95 3.72
N GLY A 290 14.87 3.25 4.96
CA GLY A 290 13.97 3.80 5.97
C GLY A 290 14.02 5.34 6.02
N GLU A 291 12.96 5.96 6.53
CA GLU A 291 12.86 7.43 6.73
C GLU A 291 14.05 7.98 7.56
N SER A 292 14.63 7.17 8.46
CA SER A 292 15.86 7.51 9.20
C SER A 292 17.10 7.71 8.34
N PHE A 293 17.29 6.89 7.29
CA PHE A 293 18.42 7.04 6.35
C PHE A 293 18.23 8.28 5.47
N ILE A 294 16.99 8.55 5.05
CA ILE A 294 16.61 9.76 4.31
C ILE A 294 16.91 11.00 5.15
N MET A 295 16.44 11.05 6.41
CA MET A 295 16.71 12.16 7.31
C MET A 295 18.20 12.37 7.60
N LYS A 296 19.00 11.29 7.76
CA LYS A 296 20.46 11.39 7.87
C LYS A 296 21.10 11.95 6.60
N ALA A 297 20.69 11.48 5.42
CA ALA A 297 21.19 11.98 4.13
C ALA A 297 20.81 13.45 3.86
N ILE A 298 19.60 13.90 4.26
CA ILE A 298 19.20 15.32 4.20
C ILE A 298 20.08 16.15 5.13
N GLY A 299 20.25 15.74 6.39
CA GLY A 299 21.13 16.44 7.33
C GLY A 299 22.56 16.58 6.81
N GLU A 300 23.15 15.48 6.32
CA GLU A 300 24.49 15.45 5.75
C GLU A 300 24.67 16.22 4.44
N SER A 301 23.61 16.40 3.63
CA SER A 301 23.65 17.16 2.36
C SER A 301 23.24 18.64 2.51
N THR A 302 22.89 19.08 3.73
CA THR A 302 22.43 20.45 4.02
C THR A 302 23.10 21.08 5.24
N GLY A 303 23.84 20.30 6.05
CA GLY A 303 24.51 20.76 7.26
C GLY A 303 23.58 20.91 8.48
N ARG A 304 22.31 20.51 8.38
CA ARG A 304 21.32 20.61 9.45
C ARG A 304 21.37 19.37 10.36
N SER A 305 21.21 19.56 11.67
CA SER A 305 21.24 18.44 12.63
C SER A 305 20.00 17.55 12.51
N LEU A 306 20.17 16.25 12.78
CA LEU A 306 19.09 15.27 12.68
C LEU A 306 17.89 15.59 13.59
N ALA A 307 18.10 16.26 14.72
CA ALA A 307 17.02 16.73 15.60
C ALA A 307 16.14 17.78 14.91
N VAL A 308 16.75 18.73 14.21
CA VAL A 308 16.03 19.77 13.45
C VAL A 308 15.27 19.18 12.26
N ILE A 309 15.86 18.22 11.55
CA ILE A 309 15.18 17.50 10.46
C ILE A 309 13.99 16.69 10.97
N LYS A 310 14.08 16.07 12.15
CA LYS A 310 12.95 15.37 12.80
C LYS A 310 11.83 16.33 13.23
N ALA A 311 12.17 17.50 13.75
CA ALA A 311 11.19 18.51 14.14
C ALA A 311 10.44 19.06 12.90
N ASP A 312 11.18 19.45 11.85
CA ASP A 312 10.59 19.86 10.57
C ASP A 312 9.70 18.76 9.97
N GLN A 313 10.08 17.47 10.08
CA GLN A 313 9.26 16.37 9.59
C GLN A 313 7.98 16.15 10.40
N HIS A 314 7.99 16.40 11.70
CA HIS A 314 6.80 16.35 12.55
C HIS A 314 5.84 17.51 12.24
N GLU A 315 6.37 18.69 11.92
CA GLU A 315 5.59 19.88 11.56
C GLU A 315 5.01 19.80 10.14
N ILE A 316 5.79 19.31 9.17
CA ILE A 316 5.47 19.39 7.73
C ILE A 316 4.91 18.07 7.17
N GLY A 317 5.27 16.92 7.75
CA GLY A 317 4.79 15.59 7.31
C GLY A 317 5.30 15.10 5.94
N ASP A 318 6.29 15.76 5.35
CA ASP A 318 6.80 15.49 4.00
C ASP A 318 8.31 15.72 3.91
N LEU A 319 9.11 14.64 3.89
CA LEU A 319 10.57 14.78 3.86
C LEU A 319 11.06 15.45 2.57
N GLY A 320 10.27 15.45 1.49
CA GLY A 320 10.57 16.20 0.27
C GLY A 320 10.49 17.70 0.48
N LEU A 321 9.46 18.18 1.18
CA LEU A 321 9.38 19.59 1.57
C LEU A 321 10.45 19.96 2.60
N VAL A 322 10.77 19.07 3.56
CA VAL A 322 11.90 19.28 4.48
C VAL A 322 13.23 19.38 3.73
N ALA A 323 13.46 18.55 2.71
CA ALA A 323 14.66 18.61 1.88
C ALA A 323 14.74 19.93 1.08
N ALA A 324 13.65 20.35 0.43
CA ALA A 324 13.57 21.62 -0.30
C ALA A 324 13.80 22.83 0.64
N LYS A 325 13.14 22.87 1.81
CA LYS A 325 13.36 23.85 2.89
C LYS A 325 14.82 23.90 3.35
N SER A 326 15.52 22.77 3.33
CA SER A 326 16.90 22.64 3.83
C SER A 326 17.98 23.02 2.82
N ARG A 327 17.70 22.96 1.50
CA ARG A 327 18.71 23.20 0.45
C ARG A 327 19.10 24.67 0.26
N SER A 328 18.34 25.62 0.81
CA SER A 328 18.55 27.06 0.61
C SER A 328 19.86 27.64 1.18
N ASN A 329 20.59 26.88 2.00
CA ASN A 329 21.62 27.44 2.89
C ASN A 329 23.06 27.03 2.55
N GLN A 330 23.31 26.29 1.47
CA GLN A 330 24.66 25.85 1.08
C GLN A 330 25.11 26.41 -0.28
N PRO A 331 25.94 27.48 -0.30
CA PRO A 331 26.65 27.86 -1.52
C PRO A 331 27.71 26.80 -1.87
N THR A 332 27.76 26.40 -3.14
CA THR A 332 28.76 25.46 -3.66
C THR A 332 29.85 26.21 -4.42
N MET A 333 31.11 25.87 -4.19
CA MET A 333 32.28 26.52 -4.84
C MET A 333 32.30 26.28 -6.36
N PHE A 334 31.76 25.14 -6.80
CA PHE A 334 31.54 24.80 -8.20
C PHE A 334 30.10 24.33 -8.38
N LYS A 335 29.41 24.77 -9.43
CA LYS A 335 28.08 24.27 -9.77
C LYS A 335 28.20 22.79 -10.22
N PRO A 336 27.52 21.84 -9.57
CA PRO A 336 27.50 20.46 -10.04
C PRO A 336 26.78 20.35 -11.38
N LYS A 337 27.10 19.31 -12.17
CA LYS A 337 26.40 19.02 -13.43
C LYS A 337 24.90 18.81 -13.13
N PRO A 338 23.97 19.44 -13.88
CA PRO A 338 22.54 19.25 -13.70
C PRO A 338 22.12 17.78 -13.75
N LEU A 339 21.10 17.42 -12.98
CA LEU A 339 20.54 16.08 -12.97
C LEU A 339 19.80 15.79 -14.28
N THR A 340 19.82 14.52 -14.67
CA THR A 340 19.14 13.98 -15.86
C THR A 340 18.29 12.80 -15.42
N VAL A 341 17.17 12.55 -16.12
CA VAL A 341 16.26 11.43 -15.82
C VAL A 341 17.02 10.10 -15.75
N ARG A 342 17.84 9.83 -16.77
CA ARG A 342 18.70 8.63 -16.82
C ARG A 342 19.67 8.57 -15.63
N GLY A 343 20.43 9.63 -15.37
CA GLY A 343 21.41 9.63 -14.28
C GLY A 343 20.81 9.54 -12.87
N VAL A 344 19.58 10.03 -12.67
CA VAL A 344 18.82 9.86 -11.42
C VAL A 344 18.33 8.41 -11.29
N HIS A 345 17.76 7.85 -12.36
CA HIS A 345 17.29 6.46 -12.40
C HIS A 345 18.44 5.45 -12.19
N GLU A 346 19.55 5.59 -12.90
CA GLU A 346 20.78 4.80 -12.72
C GLU A 346 21.31 4.92 -11.28
N GLY A 347 21.32 6.13 -10.72
CA GLY A 347 21.73 6.38 -9.33
C GLY A 347 20.82 5.69 -8.31
N LEU A 348 19.51 5.68 -8.54
CA LEU A 348 18.53 5.00 -7.68
C LEU A 348 18.61 3.47 -7.81
N ILE A 349 18.84 2.93 -9.01
CA ILE A 349 19.13 1.49 -9.22
C ILE A 349 20.43 1.10 -8.50
N ALA A 350 21.48 1.92 -8.58
CA ALA A 350 22.72 1.69 -7.85
C ALA A 350 22.47 1.66 -6.32
N ILE A 351 21.63 2.56 -5.80
CA ILE A 351 21.24 2.57 -4.37
C ILE A 351 20.47 1.29 -3.99
N ALA A 352 19.52 0.84 -4.82
CA ALA A 352 18.75 -0.38 -4.57
C ALA A 352 19.64 -1.64 -4.52
N LYS A 353 20.63 -1.72 -5.43
CA LYS A 353 21.58 -2.85 -5.53
C LYS A 353 22.61 -2.92 -4.38
N ILE A 354 22.74 -1.90 -3.53
CA ILE A 354 23.66 -1.94 -2.38
C ILE A 354 23.08 -2.86 -1.27
N GLN A 355 23.79 -3.95 -0.98
CA GLN A 355 23.45 -4.94 0.05
C GLN A 355 24.70 -5.29 0.90
N GLY A 356 24.52 -6.15 1.92
CA GLY A 356 25.61 -6.62 2.80
C GLY A 356 26.04 -5.65 3.91
N GLN A 357 27.18 -5.92 4.55
CA GLN A 357 27.72 -5.13 5.65
C GLN A 357 28.15 -3.72 5.17
N GLY A 358 27.88 -2.70 6.00
CA GLY A 358 28.14 -1.29 5.65
C GLY A 358 27.24 -0.73 4.54
N SER A 359 26.20 -1.47 4.11
CA SER A 359 25.25 -1.04 3.08
C SER A 359 24.53 0.26 3.43
N GLN A 360 24.18 0.48 4.71
CA GLN A 360 23.42 1.65 5.15
C GLN A 360 24.15 2.96 4.84
N ASP A 361 25.40 3.12 5.29
CA ASP A 361 26.18 4.34 5.04
C ASP A 361 26.58 4.51 3.58
N LYS A 362 26.76 3.41 2.82
CA LYS A 362 26.91 3.45 1.36
C LYS A 362 25.65 4.01 0.67
N LYS A 363 24.44 3.58 1.07
CA LYS A 363 23.17 4.14 0.58
C LYS A 363 23.03 5.62 0.96
N ILE A 364 23.29 5.98 2.22
CA ILE A 364 23.25 7.39 2.69
C ILE A 364 24.19 8.27 1.87
N SER A 365 25.42 7.81 1.62
CA SER A 365 26.41 8.53 0.81
C SER A 365 25.97 8.73 -0.65
N ALA A 366 25.32 7.73 -1.24
CA ALA A 366 24.79 7.80 -2.60
C ALA A 366 23.55 8.73 -2.70
N ILE A 367 22.65 8.71 -1.71
CA ILE A 367 21.54 9.67 -1.61
C ILE A 367 22.08 11.09 -1.45
N LYS A 368 23.07 11.30 -0.56
CA LYS A 368 23.77 12.57 -0.36
C LYS A 368 24.39 13.09 -1.67
N LYS A 369 24.97 12.21 -2.49
CA LYS A 369 25.48 12.57 -3.83
C LYS A 369 24.37 13.11 -4.73
N LEU A 370 23.23 12.41 -4.85
CA LEU A 370 22.07 12.88 -5.63
C LEU A 370 21.53 14.22 -5.11
N LEU A 371 21.32 14.36 -3.80
CA LEU A 371 20.82 15.58 -3.18
C LEU A 371 21.80 16.76 -3.31
N SER A 372 23.10 16.51 -3.36
CA SER A 372 24.11 17.58 -3.55
C SER A 372 24.04 18.22 -4.94
N ALA A 373 23.68 17.45 -5.97
CA ALA A 373 23.51 17.90 -7.35
C ALA A 373 22.08 18.40 -7.67
N ALA A 374 21.09 18.10 -6.82
CA ALA A 374 19.72 18.54 -6.99
C ALA A 374 19.56 20.07 -6.96
N ASP A 375 18.67 20.58 -7.80
CA ASP A 375 18.32 22.00 -7.99
C ASP A 375 19.45 22.86 -8.57
N ALA A 376 20.51 22.25 -9.14
CA ALA A 376 21.68 22.94 -9.69
C ALA A 376 21.38 23.96 -10.81
N ALA A 377 20.34 23.71 -11.61
CA ALA A 377 19.86 24.65 -12.64
C ALA A 377 19.22 25.92 -12.03
N THR A 378 18.70 25.82 -10.81
CA THR A 378 17.97 26.88 -10.10
C THR A 378 18.86 27.63 -9.10
N ALA A 379 19.80 26.93 -8.47
CA ALA A 379 20.68 27.37 -7.38
C ALA A 379 21.73 28.46 -7.74
N GLY A 380 21.51 29.23 -8.81
CA GLY A 380 22.43 30.27 -9.28
C GLY A 380 21.78 31.60 -9.68
N LYS A 381 20.45 31.78 -9.52
CA LYS A 381 19.72 32.99 -9.94
C LYS A 381 19.35 33.94 -8.78
N GLY A 382 20.21 34.05 -7.76
CA GLY A 382 19.97 34.92 -6.59
C GLY A 382 18.70 34.61 -5.80
N GLY A 383 18.18 33.38 -5.92
CA GLY A 383 16.89 33.00 -5.38
C GLY A 383 16.89 33.00 -3.85
N LYS A 384 15.83 33.58 -3.27
CA LYS A 384 15.39 33.20 -1.91
C LYS A 384 15.12 31.70 -1.89
N GLY A 385 15.29 31.06 -0.73
CA GLY A 385 15.06 29.63 -0.56
C GLY A 385 13.67 29.18 -1.03
N VAL A 386 13.52 27.90 -1.36
CA VAL A 386 12.24 27.33 -1.81
C VAL A 386 11.18 27.55 -0.74
N ASP A 387 10.21 28.42 -1.04
CA ASP A 387 9.04 28.65 -0.21
C ASP A 387 8.13 27.42 -0.29
N ILE A 388 8.17 26.59 0.75
CA ILE A 388 7.34 25.38 0.85
C ILE A 388 5.84 25.68 1.04
N THR A 389 5.49 26.91 1.46
CA THR A 389 4.08 27.32 1.63
C THR A 389 3.43 27.69 0.30
N LYS A 390 4.23 28.14 -0.67
CA LYS A 390 3.78 28.51 -2.01
C LYS A 390 3.96 27.36 -2.99
N ASP A 391 2.99 27.15 -3.88
CA ASP A 391 3.05 26.21 -5.01
C ASP A 391 3.51 24.78 -4.60
N LYS A 392 3.23 24.38 -3.35
CA LYS A 392 3.69 23.15 -2.69
C LYS A 392 5.20 22.91 -2.80
N GLY A 393 6.01 23.95 -2.65
CA GLY A 393 7.47 23.88 -2.82
C GLY A 393 7.94 23.72 -4.28
N GLY A 394 7.04 23.90 -5.25
CA GLY A 394 7.34 24.00 -6.68
C GLY A 394 8.06 22.78 -7.29
N ALA A 395 8.87 23.06 -8.31
CA ALA A 395 9.56 22.07 -9.13
C ALA A 395 10.90 21.57 -8.55
N SER A 396 11.09 21.57 -7.22
CA SER A 396 12.37 21.17 -6.61
C SER A 396 12.75 19.72 -6.91
N GLU A 397 13.94 19.52 -7.47
CA GLU A 397 14.51 18.20 -7.72
C GLU A 397 14.72 17.44 -6.39
N ALA A 398 15.17 18.13 -5.34
CA ALA A 398 15.35 17.54 -4.01
C ALA A 398 14.02 17.04 -3.41
N LYS A 399 12.91 17.77 -3.60
CA LYS A 399 11.57 17.36 -3.15
C LYS A 399 11.19 16.01 -3.77
N PHE A 400 11.30 15.88 -5.08
CA PHE A 400 10.85 14.67 -5.79
C PHE A 400 11.81 13.48 -5.62
N ILE A 401 13.13 13.70 -5.52
CA ILE A 401 14.09 12.63 -5.16
C ILE A 401 13.74 12.05 -3.79
N VAL A 402 13.52 12.88 -2.77
CA VAL A 402 13.21 12.38 -1.43
C VAL A 402 11.85 11.70 -1.38
N ARG A 403 10.82 12.23 -2.04
CA ARG A 403 9.52 11.57 -2.15
C ARG A 403 9.58 10.24 -2.90
N PHE A 404 10.46 10.10 -3.90
CA PHE A 404 10.73 8.81 -4.54
C PHE A 404 11.37 7.82 -3.54
N LEU A 405 12.35 8.28 -2.77
CA LEU A 405 13.00 7.48 -1.72
C LEU A 405 12.05 7.09 -0.56
N GLU A 406 11.03 7.91 -0.25
CA GLU A 406 9.93 7.56 0.67
C GLU A 406 8.98 6.47 0.10
N GLY A 407 9.04 6.18 -1.20
CA GLY A 407 8.04 5.38 -1.91
C GLY A 407 6.73 6.12 -2.19
N LYS A 408 6.72 7.46 -2.13
CA LYS A 408 5.50 8.30 -2.00
C LYS A 408 5.64 9.62 -2.77
N LEU A 409 5.46 9.62 -4.11
CA LEU A 409 5.53 10.86 -4.92
C LEU A 409 4.45 11.90 -4.57
N ARG A 410 3.33 11.51 -3.95
CA ARG A 410 2.22 12.39 -3.48
C ARG A 410 1.51 13.20 -4.59
N LEU A 411 1.70 12.84 -5.86
CA LEU A 411 1.22 13.59 -7.04
C LEU A 411 -0.28 13.47 -7.35
N GLY A 412 -0.97 12.44 -6.86
CA GLY A 412 -2.28 12.04 -7.40
C GLY A 412 -2.21 11.35 -8.78
N LEU A 413 -1.00 11.19 -9.34
CA LEU A 413 -0.71 10.42 -10.53
C LEU A 413 -0.76 8.91 -10.22
N ALA A 414 -1.56 8.17 -10.99
CA ALA A 414 -1.67 6.71 -10.91
C ALA A 414 -1.07 6.05 -12.16
N GLU A 415 -0.58 4.81 -12.03
CA GLU A 415 0.03 4.02 -13.11
C GLU A 415 -0.90 3.91 -14.35
N ARG A 416 -2.20 3.66 -14.14
CA ARG A 416 -3.24 3.64 -15.21
C ARG A 416 -3.33 4.98 -15.97
N THR A 417 -3.06 6.11 -15.33
CA THR A 417 -3.02 7.44 -15.98
C THR A 417 -1.73 7.65 -16.78
N VAL A 418 -0.58 7.15 -16.29
CA VAL A 418 0.68 7.18 -17.05
C VAL A 418 0.58 6.30 -18.30
N LEU A 419 -0.04 5.12 -18.18
CA LEU A 419 -0.27 4.21 -19.30
C LEU A 419 -1.13 4.84 -20.40
N VAL A 420 -2.22 5.53 -20.03
CA VAL A 420 -3.06 6.29 -20.99
C VAL A 420 -2.28 7.46 -21.60
N ALA A 421 -1.52 8.20 -20.80
CA ALA A 421 -0.70 9.32 -21.28
C ALA A 421 0.37 8.86 -22.30
N LEU A 422 0.98 7.70 -22.06
CA LEU A 422 1.98 7.08 -22.93
C LEU A 422 1.37 6.68 -24.28
N ALA A 423 0.20 6.01 -24.28
CA ALA A 423 -0.52 5.70 -25.52
C ALA A 423 -0.85 6.96 -26.33
N GLN A 424 -1.43 7.98 -25.69
CA GLN A 424 -1.77 9.25 -26.35
C GLN A 424 -0.52 9.98 -26.88
N ALA A 425 0.57 9.98 -26.12
CA ALA A 425 1.85 10.59 -26.53
C ALA A 425 2.45 9.90 -27.76
N VAL A 426 2.45 8.57 -27.80
CA VAL A 426 2.98 7.77 -28.93
C VAL A 426 2.11 7.92 -30.17
N VAL A 427 0.77 7.83 -30.08
CA VAL A 427 -0.11 8.06 -31.24
C VAL A 427 0.02 9.49 -31.77
N ALA A 428 0.18 10.50 -30.90
CA ALA A 428 0.44 11.89 -31.29
C ALA A 428 1.84 12.13 -31.88
N HIS A 429 2.82 11.30 -31.52
CA HIS A 429 4.18 11.36 -32.04
C HIS A 429 4.28 10.65 -33.41
N GLU A 430 3.81 9.40 -33.52
CA GLU A 430 3.77 8.65 -34.78
C GLU A 430 3.06 9.43 -35.90
N ALA A 431 1.90 10.02 -35.60
CA ALA A 431 1.16 10.82 -36.56
C ALA A 431 1.95 12.06 -37.01
N ALA A 432 2.61 12.76 -36.09
CA ALA A 432 3.42 13.93 -36.41
C ALA A 432 4.67 13.59 -37.24
N VAL A 433 5.33 12.45 -36.95
CA VAL A 433 6.47 11.94 -37.73
C VAL A 433 6.05 11.56 -39.15
N ARG A 434 4.83 11.04 -39.34
CA ARG A 434 4.25 10.74 -40.66
C ARG A 434 3.69 11.97 -41.39
N GLY A 435 3.71 13.16 -40.79
CA GLY A 435 3.07 14.35 -41.34
C GLY A 435 1.53 14.29 -41.37
N GLU A 436 0.92 13.36 -40.63
CA GLU A 436 -0.53 13.26 -40.48
C GLU A 436 -1.09 14.47 -39.70
N LYS A 437 -2.38 14.78 -39.91
CA LYS A 437 -3.12 15.69 -39.01
C LYS A 437 -3.21 15.10 -37.60
N ALA A 438 -3.48 15.96 -36.61
CA ALA A 438 -3.67 15.54 -35.22
C ALA A 438 -4.67 14.35 -35.13
N PRO A 439 -4.34 13.25 -34.41
CA PRO A 439 -5.15 12.03 -34.44
C PRO A 439 -6.61 12.23 -34.02
N SER A 440 -7.51 11.49 -34.67
CA SER A 440 -8.91 11.43 -34.25
C SER A 440 -9.04 10.86 -32.84
N PRO A 441 -10.09 11.25 -32.06
CA PRO A 441 -10.37 10.63 -30.76
C PRO A 441 -10.47 9.11 -30.84
N GLU A 442 -11.02 8.57 -31.93
CA GLU A 442 -11.13 7.13 -32.18
C GLU A 442 -9.76 6.45 -32.33
N LYS A 443 -8.82 7.04 -33.09
CA LYS A 443 -7.43 6.52 -33.23
C LYS A 443 -6.66 6.60 -31.89
N MET A 444 -6.93 7.61 -31.06
CA MET A 444 -6.40 7.70 -29.69
C MET A 444 -6.97 6.58 -28.80
N ALA A 445 -8.30 6.40 -28.77
CA ALA A 445 -8.96 5.39 -27.94
C ALA A 445 -8.53 3.96 -28.32
N GLN A 446 -8.33 3.70 -29.61
CA GLN A 446 -7.79 2.43 -30.11
C GLN A 446 -6.35 2.20 -29.60
N GLY A 447 -5.48 3.21 -29.68
CA GLY A 447 -4.11 3.12 -29.16
C GLY A 447 -4.06 2.90 -27.64
N GLU A 448 -4.94 3.58 -26.89
CA GLU A 448 -5.12 3.34 -25.46
C GLU A 448 -5.56 1.91 -25.15
N ALA A 449 -6.54 1.38 -25.88
CA ALA A 449 -7.03 0.01 -25.69
C ALA A 449 -5.92 -1.01 -25.97
N VAL A 450 -5.18 -0.85 -27.07
CA VAL A 450 -4.02 -1.69 -27.42
C VAL A 450 -2.99 -1.70 -26.29
N LEU A 451 -2.59 -0.54 -25.77
CA LEU A 451 -1.58 -0.49 -24.71
C LEU A 451 -2.09 -1.04 -23.37
N LYS A 452 -3.37 -0.83 -23.04
CA LYS A 452 -4.01 -1.39 -21.83
C LYS A 452 -4.03 -2.93 -21.87
N THR A 453 -4.39 -3.53 -23.01
CA THR A 453 -4.36 -5.00 -23.19
C THR A 453 -2.94 -5.54 -23.10
N VAL A 454 -2.00 -4.98 -23.89
CA VAL A 454 -0.60 -5.46 -23.91
C VAL A 454 0.06 -5.34 -22.53
N TYR A 455 -0.13 -4.23 -21.82
CA TYR A 455 0.42 -4.07 -20.47
C TYR A 455 -0.22 -5.01 -19.43
N SER A 456 -1.50 -5.35 -19.57
CA SER A 456 -2.16 -6.25 -18.63
C SER A 456 -1.77 -7.73 -18.87
N GLU A 457 -1.57 -8.12 -20.13
CA GLU A 457 -0.99 -9.43 -20.50
C GLU A 457 0.51 -9.54 -20.18
N LEU A 458 1.28 -8.45 -20.30
CA LEU A 458 2.74 -8.39 -20.12
C LEU A 458 3.14 -7.10 -19.39
N PRO A 459 3.08 -7.03 -18.05
CA PRO A 459 3.34 -5.81 -17.28
C PRO A 459 4.84 -5.50 -17.07
N ALA A 460 5.58 -5.37 -18.17
CA ALA A 460 7.00 -4.99 -18.17
C ALA A 460 7.26 -3.86 -19.17
N TYR A 461 7.46 -2.64 -18.66
CA TYR A 461 7.81 -1.49 -19.49
C TYR A 461 9.19 -1.67 -20.16
N GLU A 462 10.06 -2.45 -19.55
CA GLU A 462 11.38 -2.87 -20.03
C GLU A 462 11.31 -3.70 -21.32
N VAL A 463 10.18 -4.36 -21.58
CA VAL A 463 9.91 -5.11 -22.81
C VAL A 463 9.03 -4.27 -23.76
N ILE A 464 7.97 -3.65 -23.23
CA ILE A 464 7.02 -2.88 -24.04
C ILE A 464 7.64 -1.63 -24.66
N ILE A 465 8.39 -0.82 -23.90
CA ILE A 465 8.88 0.46 -24.41
C ILE A 465 9.89 0.30 -25.55
N PRO A 466 10.90 -0.60 -25.48
CA PRO A 466 11.75 -0.88 -26.63
C PRO A 466 10.98 -1.38 -27.86
N ALA A 467 10.09 -2.37 -27.70
CA ALA A 467 9.28 -2.90 -28.80
C ALA A 467 8.32 -1.86 -29.40
N MET A 468 7.84 -0.91 -28.59
CA MET A 468 6.98 0.20 -29.02
C MET A 468 7.75 1.26 -29.81
N LEU A 469 9.00 1.53 -29.44
CA LEU A 469 9.90 2.42 -30.17
C LEU A 469 10.38 1.79 -31.49
N GLU A 470 10.55 0.48 -31.56
CA GLU A 470 11.01 -0.24 -32.76
C GLU A 470 9.88 -0.53 -33.75
N HIS A 471 8.70 -0.98 -33.30
CA HIS A 471 7.63 -1.50 -34.17
C HIS A 471 6.36 -0.61 -34.23
N GLY A 472 6.26 0.41 -33.37
CA GLY A 472 5.08 1.27 -33.24
C GLY A 472 3.95 0.62 -32.43
N LEU A 473 3.08 1.46 -31.86
CA LEU A 473 2.09 1.09 -30.85
C LEU A 473 1.13 -0.01 -31.34
N PHE A 474 0.60 0.15 -32.56
CA PHE A 474 -0.41 -0.74 -33.12
C PHE A 474 0.11 -2.14 -33.51
N ASN A 475 1.44 -2.35 -33.53
CA ASN A 475 2.03 -3.67 -33.76
C ASN A 475 2.36 -4.42 -32.47
N LEU A 476 2.33 -3.76 -31.30
CA LEU A 476 2.66 -4.39 -30.02
C LEU A 476 1.96 -5.74 -29.75
N PRO A 477 0.64 -5.94 -30.02
CA PRO A 477 -0.02 -7.23 -29.79
C PRO A 477 0.51 -8.41 -30.62
N LYS A 478 1.34 -8.15 -31.65
CA LYS A 478 1.99 -9.20 -32.45
C LYS A 478 3.34 -9.62 -31.87
N VAL A 479 3.99 -8.74 -31.10
CA VAL A 479 5.38 -8.88 -30.63
C VAL A 479 5.42 -9.12 -29.12
N CYS A 480 4.76 -8.24 -28.34
CA CYS A 480 4.59 -8.38 -26.91
C CYS A 480 3.45 -9.34 -26.59
N LYS A 481 3.73 -10.65 -26.67
CA LYS A 481 2.80 -11.72 -26.30
C LYS A 481 3.02 -12.18 -24.86
N LEU A 482 1.94 -12.59 -24.22
CA LEU A 482 1.95 -13.35 -22.96
C LEU A 482 2.90 -14.56 -23.07
N GLN A 483 3.83 -14.68 -22.10
CA GLN A 483 4.85 -15.74 -22.07
C GLN A 483 5.23 -16.13 -20.63
N PRO A 484 5.63 -17.39 -20.37
CA PRO A 484 6.26 -17.79 -19.12
C PRO A 484 7.46 -16.90 -18.76
N GLY A 485 7.67 -16.65 -17.47
CA GLY A 485 8.70 -15.73 -16.99
C GLY A 485 8.25 -14.29 -16.75
N ILE A 486 7.13 -13.84 -17.31
CA ILE A 486 6.57 -12.51 -17.02
C ILE A 486 5.17 -12.69 -16.42
N PRO A 487 4.93 -12.32 -15.14
CA PRO A 487 3.63 -12.49 -14.50
C PRO A 487 2.57 -11.58 -15.10
N ILE A 488 1.43 -12.17 -15.43
CA ILE A 488 0.23 -11.52 -15.97
C ILE A 488 -0.50 -10.81 -14.81
N LYS A 489 -1.01 -9.58 -15.02
CA LYS A 489 -1.77 -8.91 -13.96
C LYS A 489 -3.10 -9.65 -13.70
N PRO A 490 -3.38 -10.06 -12.44
CA PRO A 490 -4.48 -10.99 -12.17
C PRO A 490 -5.87 -10.41 -12.44
N MET A 491 -6.78 -11.25 -12.93
CA MET A 491 -8.21 -10.94 -13.05
C MET A 491 -8.82 -10.74 -11.65
N LEU A 492 -9.64 -9.69 -11.49
CA LEU A 492 -10.22 -9.26 -10.21
C LEU A 492 -11.75 -9.45 -10.20
N ALA A 493 -12.29 -9.68 -9.00
CA ALA A 493 -13.71 -9.97 -8.80
C ALA A 493 -14.46 -8.82 -8.08
N LYS A 494 -15.67 -8.48 -8.54
CA LYS A 494 -16.54 -7.47 -7.90
C LYS A 494 -17.14 -8.05 -6.60
N PRO A 495 -17.13 -7.31 -5.46
CA PRO A 495 -17.88 -7.72 -4.27
C PRO A 495 -19.39 -7.67 -4.53
N THR A 496 -20.12 -8.61 -3.94
CA THR A 496 -21.56 -8.79 -4.13
C THR A 496 -22.24 -8.88 -2.76
N LYS A 497 -23.35 -8.17 -2.56
CA LYS A 497 -24.04 -8.00 -1.26
C LYS A 497 -25.18 -9.01 -1.03
N SER A 498 -25.60 -9.76 -2.05
CA SER A 498 -26.61 -10.84 -1.93
C SER A 498 -26.43 -11.93 -2.99
N ILE A 499 -26.96 -13.14 -2.74
CA ILE A 499 -27.01 -14.20 -3.76
C ILE A 499 -27.96 -13.82 -4.90
N THR A 500 -29.05 -13.10 -4.61
CA THR A 500 -29.98 -12.57 -5.63
C THR A 500 -29.29 -11.62 -6.61
N GLU A 501 -28.31 -10.83 -6.17
CA GLU A 501 -27.49 -9.97 -7.04
C GLU A 501 -26.62 -10.81 -8.02
N VAL A 502 -26.15 -12.01 -7.61
CA VAL A 502 -25.47 -12.96 -8.51
C VAL A 502 -26.44 -13.45 -9.59
N LEU A 503 -27.61 -13.94 -9.18
CA LEU A 503 -28.62 -14.52 -10.08
C LEU A 503 -29.11 -13.47 -11.09
N ASN A 504 -29.45 -12.26 -10.63
CA ASN A 504 -29.84 -11.15 -11.49
C ASN A 504 -28.69 -10.69 -12.42
N ARG A 505 -27.42 -10.88 -12.03
CA ARG A 505 -26.26 -10.50 -12.86
C ARG A 505 -25.93 -11.56 -13.93
N PHE A 506 -26.23 -12.83 -13.66
CA PHE A 506 -25.97 -13.97 -14.54
C PHE A 506 -27.26 -14.62 -15.09
N GLU A 507 -28.36 -13.86 -15.12
CA GLU A 507 -29.64 -14.30 -15.69
C GLU A 507 -29.45 -14.82 -17.13
N GLY A 508 -29.97 -16.01 -17.41
CA GLY A 508 -29.83 -16.68 -18.71
C GLY A 508 -28.40 -17.14 -19.07
N LYS A 509 -27.44 -17.09 -18.14
CA LYS A 509 -26.03 -17.50 -18.36
C LYS A 509 -25.64 -18.67 -17.44
N HIS A 510 -24.71 -19.50 -17.91
CA HIS A 510 -24.08 -20.54 -17.09
C HIS A 510 -22.90 -19.97 -16.29
N PHE A 511 -22.84 -20.31 -15.02
CA PHE A 511 -21.77 -19.92 -14.11
C PHE A 511 -21.40 -21.06 -13.14
N THR A 512 -20.30 -20.87 -12.43
CA THR A 512 -19.72 -21.81 -11.48
C THR A 512 -19.44 -21.13 -10.16
N CYS A 513 -19.72 -21.82 -9.06
CA CYS A 513 -19.47 -21.37 -7.69
C CYS A 513 -18.26 -22.14 -7.13
N GLU A 514 -17.10 -21.51 -7.09
CA GLU A 514 -15.87 -22.07 -6.55
C GLU A 514 -15.62 -21.63 -5.11
N TYR A 515 -14.95 -22.45 -4.30
CA TYR A 515 -14.57 -22.08 -2.94
C TYR A 515 -13.56 -20.92 -2.93
N LYS A 516 -13.86 -19.88 -2.15
CA LYS A 516 -12.94 -18.76 -1.95
C LYS A 516 -11.98 -19.03 -0.80
N TYR A 517 -10.91 -19.77 -1.09
CA TYR A 517 -9.82 -20.02 -0.15
C TYR A 517 -9.24 -18.75 0.52
N ASP A 518 -8.81 -18.89 1.78
CA ASP A 518 -8.14 -17.85 2.57
C ASP A 518 -6.61 -18.08 2.59
N GLY A 519 -5.94 -17.65 1.52
CA GLY A 519 -4.52 -17.92 1.30
C GLY A 519 -3.74 -16.74 0.74
N GLU A 520 -2.67 -17.04 0.01
CA GLU A 520 -1.93 -16.06 -0.79
C GLU A 520 -1.98 -16.48 -2.26
N ARG A 521 -2.70 -15.71 -3.09
CA ARG A 521 -2.77 -15.92 -4.55
C ARG A 521 -1.38 -15.94 -5.17
N ALA A 522 -1.11 -17.04 -5.85
CA ALA A 522 0.14 -17.40 -6.47
C ALA A 522 -0.08 -17.66 -7.96
N GLN A 523 0.79 -17.08 -8.80
CA GLN A 523 0.82 -17.34 -10.23
C GLN A 523 2.10 -18.15 -10.53
N ILE A 524 1.93 -19.40 -10.95
CA ILE A 524 3.04 -20.36 -11.07
C ILE A 524 3.41 -20.53 -12.53
N HIS A 525 4.65 -20.18 -12.88
CA HIS A 525 5.19 -20.29 -14.22
C HIS A 525 6.20 -21.44 -14.28
N TYR A 526 6.15 -22.24 -15.35
CA TYR A 526 7.11 -23.30 -15.62
C TYR A 526 7.51 -23.34 -17.10
N VAL A 527 8.77 -23.71 -17.36
CA VAL A 527 9.35 -24.00 -18.67
C VAL A 527 10.29 -25.20 -18.53
N ALA A 528 9.98 -26.29 -19.25
CA ALA A 528 10.77 -27.51 -19.27
C ALA A 528 12.12 -27.32 -19.99
N PRO A 529 13.15 -28.12 -19.66
CA PRO A 529 14.53 -27.88 -20.10
C PRO A 529 14.76 -27.77 -21.61
N ASP A 530 13.95 -28.47 -22.41
CA ASP A 530 14.07 -28.51 -23.87
C ASP A 530 13.58 -27.23 -24.56
N VAL A 531 12.48 -26.65 -24.07
CA VAL A 531 11.84 -25.42 -24.59
C VAL A 531 12.37 -24.13 -23.96
N ILE A 532 13.35 -24.19 -23.04
CA ILE A 532 14.04 -23.00 -22.46
C ILE A 532 14.56 -22.03 -23.55
N LYS A 533 14.87 -22.52 -24.75
CA LYS A 533 15.37 -21.69 -25.86
C LYS A 533 14.33 -20.70 -26.38
N ASP A 534 13.05 -21.10 -26.36
CA ASP A 534 11.94 -20.37 -26.98
C ASP A 534 11.42 -19.23 -26.08
N TYR A 535 11.77 -19.27 -24.79
CA TYR A 535 11.39 -18.28 -23.78
C TYR A 535 12.62 -17.55 -23.21
N PRO A 536 13.26 -16.64 -23.98
CA PRO A 536 14.44 -15.90 -23.52
C PRO A 536 14.16 -15.05 -22.27
N GLY A 537 12.94 -14.52 -22.12
CA GLY A 537 12.54 -13.76 -20.93
C GLY A 537 12.54 -14.62 -19.65
N ALA A 538 12.13 -15.90 -19.75
CA ALA A 538 12.09 -16.82 -18.62
C ALA A 538 13.47 -17.05 -17.98
N LYS A 539 14.56 -17.00 -18.75
CA LYS A 539 15.94 -17.16 -18.25
C LYS A 539 16.38 -16.03 -17.29
N ALA A 540 15.73 -14.87 -17.36
CA ALA A 540 16.07 -13.71 -16.55
C ALA A 540 15.27 -13.60 -15.24
N THR A 541 14.18 -14.36 -15.11
CA THR A 541 13.18 -14.19 -14.05
C THR A 541 12.79 -15.47 -13.32
N LEU A 542 12.81 -16.62 -14.01
CA LEU A 542 12.52 -17.91 -13.41
C LEU A 542 13.77 -18.48 -12.74
N GLN A 543 13.59 -19.15 -11.60
CA GLN A 543 14.67 -19.84 -10.92
C GLN A 543 14.97 -21.16 -11.63
N LYS A 544 16.26 -21.45 -11.84
CA LYS A 544 16.71 -22.69 -12.47
C LYS A 544 16.84 -23.80 -11.43
N ASP A 545 16.07 -24.86 -11.63
CA ASP A 545 16.27 -26.14 -10.97
C ASP A 545 17.00 -27.11 -11.91
N SER A 546 17.40 -28.26 -11.39
CA SER A 546 17.73 -29.50 -12.10
C SER A 546 16.71 -29.91 -13.17
N LYS A 547 15.45 -29.47 -13.03
CA LYS A 547 14.25 -29.95 -13.73
C LYS A 547 13.59 -28.95 -14.68
N GLY A 548 14.17 -27.75 -14.83
CA GLY A 548 13.64 -26.70 -15.71
C GLY A 548 13.82 -25.31 -15.13
N LEU A 549 12.98 -24.38 -15.60
CA LEU A 549 12.86 -23.04 -15.05
C LEU A 549 11.47 -22.87 -14.42
N SER A 550 11.40 -22.37 -13.19
CA SER A 550 10.13 -22.15 -12.48
C SER A 550 10.14 -20.92 -11.59
N ALA A 551 8.98 -20.29 -11.39
CA ALA A 551 8.78 -19.27 -10.36
C ALA A 551 7.33 -19.21 -9.89
N ILE A 552 7.15 -18.62 -8.71
CA ILE A 552 5.85 -18.31 -8.12
C ILE A 552 5.80 -16.79 -7.92
N PHE A 553 4.85 -16.11 -8.54
CA PHE A 553 4.65 -14.66 -8.37
C PHE A 553 3.41 -14.37 -7.52
N SER A 554 3.46 -13.30 -6.72
CA SER A 554 2.32 -12.84 -5.93
C SER A 554 1.25 -12.17 -6.81
N ARG A 555 0.06 -11.95 -6.23
CA ARG A 555 -0.98 -11.08 -6.79
C ARG A 555 -0.47 -9.71 -7.29
N ASN A 556 0.58 -9.16 -6.68
CA ASN A 556 1.17 -7.88 -7.06
C ASN A 556 2.29 -8.01 -8.11
N SER A 557 2.57 -9.22 -8.60
CA SER A 557 3.72 -9.59 -9.43
C SER A 557 5.07 -9.62 -8.69
N GLU A 558 5.12 -9.78 -7.37
CA GLU A 558 6.37 -9.92 -6.60
C GLU A 558 6.90 -11.38 -6.66
N ASP A 559 8.22 -11.63 -6.71
CA ASP A 559 8.77 -13.01 -6.64
C ASP A 559 8.61 -13.63 -5.25
N LEU A 560 7.80 -14.70 -5.16
CA LEU A 560 7.55 -15.51 -3.97
C LEU A 560 8.31 -16.85 -3.98
N SER A 561 9.08 -17.16 -5.02
CA SER A 561 9.76 -18.45 -5.19
C SER A 561 10.65 -18.80 -3.98
N LYS A 562 11.33 -17.81 -3.39
CA LYS A 562 12.17 -17.96 -2.18
C LYS A 562 11.39 -18.18 -0.88
N LYS A 563 10.06 -18.01 -0.89
CA LYS A 563 9.13 -18.27 0.22
C LYS A 563 8.52 -19.67 0.13
N TYR A 564 8.47 -20.26 -1.07
CA TYR A 564 7.83 -21.54 -1.38
C TYR A 564 8.75 -22.55 -2.13
N PRO A 565 9.98 -22.82 -1.63
CA PRO A 565 10.89 -23.79 -2.26
C PRO A 565 10.34 -25.24 -2.20
N ASP A 566 9.49 -25.53 -1.20
CA ASP A 566 8.76 -26.78 -1.01
C ASP A 566 7.68 -27.03 -2.07
N VAL A 567 7.10 -25.96 -2.64
CA VAL A 567 6.16 -26.06 -3.76
C VAL A 567 6.92 -26.29 -5.07
N LEU A 568 7.99 -25.50 -5.29
CA LEU A 568 8.81 -25.62 -6.52
C LEU A 568 9.53 -26.98 -6.63
N ALA A 569 10.09 -27.50 -5.53
CA ALA A 569 10.73 -28.82 -5.52
C ALA A 569 9.77 -29.99 -5.83
N LYS A 570 8.45 -29.76 -5.73
CA LYS A 570 7.38 -30.73 -6.01
C LYS A 570 6.66 -30.48 -7.33
N LEU A 571 7.10 -29.50 -8.12
CA LEU A 571 6.40 -29.05 -9.34
C LEU A 571 6.30 -30.09 -10.48
N GLU A 572 6.95 -31.26 -10.34
CA GLU A 572 6.74 -32.42 -11.22
C GLU A 572 5.69 -33.42 -10.72
N THR A 573 5.43 -33.54 -9.40
CA THR A 573 4.53 -34.61 -8.88
C THR A 573 3.09 -34.41 -9.30
N TRP A 574 2.73 -33.17 -9.64
CA TRP A 574 1.39 -32.72 -10.01
C TRP A 574 1.20 -32.49 -11.53
N VAL A 575 2.23 -32.72 -12.36
CA VAL A 575 2.28 -32.34 -13.79
C VAL A 575 2.32 -33.61 -14.64
N LYS A 576 1.41 -33.71 -15.61
CA LYS A 576 1.33 -34.88 -16.50
C LYS A 576 2.28 -34.79 -17.69
N ASP A 577 2.60 -35.95 -18.25
CA ASP A 577 3.42 -36.08 -19.46
C ASP A 577 2.92 -35.20 -20.62
N GLY A 578 3.87 -34.61 -21.34
CA GLY A 578 3.60 -33.73 -22.49
C GLY A 578 3.37 -32.26 -22.14
N VAL A 579 3.25 -31.89 -20.86
CA VAL A 579 3.25 -30.48 -20.43
C VAL A 579 4.68 -29.94 -20.38
N LYS A 580 5.01 -29.02 -21.29
CA LYS A 580 6.35 -28.43 -21.43
C LYS A 580 6.46 -26.99 -20.91
N SER A 581 5.35 -26.26 -20.84
CA SER A 581 5.35 -24.89 -20.34
C SER A 581 3.94 -24.48 -19.93
N PHE A 582 3.80 -23.81 -18.79
CA PHE A 582 2.48 -23.34 -18.33
C PHE A 582 2.56 -22.04 -17.52
N VAL A 583 1.40 -21.41 -17.37
CA VAL A 583 1.15 -20.38 -16.35
C VAL A 583 -0.17 -20.70 -15.64
N LEU A 584 -0.10 -21.10 -14.38
CA LEU A 584 -1.24 -21.38 -13.50
C LEU A 584 -1.62 -20.16 -12.65
N ASP A 585 -2.90 -20.06 -12.31
CA ASP A 585 -3.44 -19.13 -11.31
C ASP A 585 -4.10 -19.94 -10.18
N CYS A 586 -3.62 -19.73 -8.95
CA CYS A 586 -3.94 -20.59 -7.80
C CYS A 586 -3.87 -19.83 -6.48
N GLU A 587 -4.46 -20.39 -5.42
CA GLU A 587 -4.30 -19.89 -4.05
C GLU A 587 -3.34 -20.82 -3.29
N THR A 588 -2.31 -20.26 -2.66
CA THR A 588 -1.43 -21.01 -1.73
C THR A 588 -2.02 -20.95 -0.34
N VAL A 589 -2.39 -22.10 0.23
CA VAL A 589 -3.16 -22.18 1.48
C VAL A 589 -2.40 -23.02 2.51
N ALA A 590 -2.40 -22.62 3.78
CA ALA A 590 -1.80 -23.45 4.83
C ALA A 590 -2.62 -24.74 5.01
N TRP A 591 -1.94 -25.88 5.19
CA TRP A 591 -2.60 -27.20 5.16
C TRP A 591 -2.16 -28.08 6.33
N ASP A 592 -3.13 -28.69 7.00
CA ASP A 592 -2.91 -29.72 8.01
C ASP A 592 -2.81 -31.09 7.34
N THR A 593 -1.61 -31.67 7.34
CA THR A 593 -1.35 -32.98 6.74
C THR A 593 -1.89 -34.16 7.57
N VAL A 594 -2.29 -33.94 8.82
CA VAL A 594 -2.88 -34.97 9.70
C VAL A 594 -4.40 -34.92 9.61
N ASN A 595 -4.99 -33.75 9.84
CA ASN A 595 -6.45 -33.57 9.81
C ASN A 595 -7.03 -33.40 8.39
N LYS A 596 -6.15 -33.27 7.38
CA LYS A 596 -6.47 -33.11 5.95
C LYS A 596 -7.38 -31.89 5.67
N LYS A 597 -7.01 -30.74 6.21
CA LYS A 597 -7.83 -29.52 6.24
C LYS A 597 -7.05 -28.23 5.96
N VAL A 598 -7.78 -27.25 5.44
CA VAL A 598 -7.34 -25.85 5.31
C VAL A 598 -7.11 -25.25 6.70
N LEU A 599 -5.98 -24.56 6.87
CA LEU A 599 -5.63 -23.80 8.07
C LEU A 599 -5.75 -22.29 7.82
N PRO A 600 -6.14 -21.47 8.82
CA PRO A 600 -6.35 -20.04 8.64
C PRO A 600 -5.12 -19.28 8.12
N PHE A 601 -5.33 -18.23 7.32
CA PHE A 601 -4.27 -17.39 6.73
C PHE A 601 -3.23 -16.85 7.74
N GLN A 602 -3.63 -16.66 9.01
CA GLN A 602 -2.67 -16.28 10.07
C GLN A 602 -1.54 -17.29 10.24
N GLN A 603 -1.78 -18.60 10.02
CA GLN A 603 -0.73 -19.62 10.08
C GLN A 603 0.19 -19.54 8.86
N LEU A 604 -0.36 -19.34 7.66
CA LEU A 604 0.42 -19.11 6.43
C LEU A 604 1.39 -17.92 6.59
N MET A 605 0.92 -16.85 7.24
CA MET A 605 1.70 -15.64 7.54
C MET A 605 2.85 -15.85 8.54
N THR A 606 2.93 -16.99 9.24
CA THR A 606 4.09 -17.34 10.07
C THR A 606 5.27 -17.92 9.27
N ARG A 607 5.08 -18.28 7.99
CA ARG A 607 6.18 -18.75 7.13
C ARG A 607 7.23 -17.65 6.95
N LYS A 608 8.51 -18.02 7.08
CA LYS A 608 9.66 -17.16 6.73
C LYS A 608 9.49 -16.63 5.29
N ARG A 609 9.81 -15.36 5.06
CA ARG A 609 9.65 -14.69 3.75
C ARG A 609 10.90 -14.70 2.85
N LYS A 610 12.08 -14.93 3.43
CA LYS A 610 13.38 -14.95 2.76
C LYS A 610 14.20 -16.11 3.34
N ASP A 611 15.12 -16.63 2.53
CA ASP A 611 16.14 -17.63 2.90
C ASP A 611 15.55 -18.90 3.55
N VAL A 612 14.50 -19.43 2.92
CA VAL A 612 13.83 -20.68 3.30
C VAL A 612 14.48 -21.86 2.59
N LYS A 613 14.85 -22.90 3.33
CA LYS A 613 15.11 -24.25 2.76
C LYS A 613 13.84 -25.09 2.85
N ALA A 614 13.64 -26.02 1.92
CA ALA A 614 12.47 -26.92 1.96
C ALA A 614 12.39 -27.75 3.27
N GLU A 615 13.54 -28.13 3.82
CA GLU A 615 13.67 -28.81 5.12
C GLU A 615 13.19 -27.96 6.32
N ASP A 616 13.43 -26.64 6.28
CA ASP A 616 13.06 -25.70 7.36
C ASP A 616 11.54 -25.39 7.42
N VAL A 617 10.76 -25.89 6.47
CA VAL A 617 9.34 -25.56 6.33
C VAL A 617 8.49 -26.29 7.38
N LYS A 618 8.17 -25.59 8.46
CA LYS A 618 7.23 -26.05 9.51
C LYS A 618 5.77 -26.05 9.04
N VAL A 619 5.28 -24.93 8.52
CA VAL A 619 3.89 -24.81 8.02
C VAL A 619 3.82 -25.29 6.58
N LYS A 620 3.24 -26.48 6.38
CA LYS A 620 2.98 -27.04 5.05
C LYS A 620 1.86 -26.27 4.35
N VAL A 621 1.86 -26.34 3.02
CA VAL A 621 0.88 -25.66 2.17
C VAL A 621 0.38 -26.59 1.09
N CYS A 622 -0.89 -26.42 0.73
CA CYS A 622 -1.51 -27.03 -0.45
C CYS A 622 -1.81 -25.92 -1.46
N ILE A 623 -1.60 -26.19 -2.74
CA ILE A 623 -1.96 -25.31 -3.84
C ILE A 623 -3.36 -25.67 -4.33
N PHE A 624 -4.25 -24.67 -4.41
CA PHE A 624 -5.58 -24.80 -4.98
C PHE A 624 -5.65 -24.05 -6.31
N ALA A 625 -5.51 -24.78 -7.42
CA ALA A 625 -5.51 -24.22 -8.77
C ALA A 625 -6.93 -23.96 -9.28
N PHE A 626 -7.15 -22.76 -9.84
CA PHE A 626 -8.49 -22.30 -10.27
C PHE A 626 -8.52 -21.68 -11.67
N ASP A 627 -7.38 -21.46 -12.32
CA ASP A 627 -7.32 -21.10 -13.74
C ASP A 627 -5.98 -21.50 -14.38
N LEU A 628 -5.95 -21.58 -15.72
CA LEU A 628 -4.78 -21.88 -16.54
C LEU A 628 -4.70 -20.83 -17.65
N LEU A 629 -3.62 -20.05 -17.67
CA LEU A 629 -3.48 -18.83 -18.48
C LEU A 629 -2.56 -19.00 -19.71
N PHE A 630 -1.74 -20.05 -19.70
CA PHE A 630 -0.87 -20.45 -20.81
C PHE A 630 -0.59 -21.95 -20.74
N LEU A 631 -0.50 -22.61 -21.89
CA LEU A 631 -0.11 -24.02 -22.00
C LEU A 631 0.65 -24.26 -23.32
N ASN A 632 1.82 -24.91 -23.25
CA ASN A 632 2.57 -25.45 -24.39
C ASN A 632 2.71 -24.51 -25.61
N GLY A 633 3.04 -23.23 -25.37
CA GLY A 633 3.19 -22.22 -26.43
C GLY A 633 1.94 -21.36 -26.70
N GLU A 634 0.77 -21.74 -26.19
CA GLU A 634 -0.51 -21.08 -26.45
C GLU A 634 -1.03 -20.31 -25.22
N PRO A 635 -1.27 -18.99 -25.32
CA PRO A 635 -2.03 -18.23 -24.33
C PRO A 635 -3.51 -18.66 -24.33
N THR A 636 -3.97 -19.23 -23.21
CA THR A 636 -5.34 -19.72 -23.05
C THR A 636 -6.32 -18.65 -22.58
N VAL A 637 -5.86 -17.45 -22.23
CA VAL A 637 -6.69 -16.34 -21.67
C VAL A 637 -7.91 -15.96 -22.51
N LYS A 638 -7.93 -16.23 -23.82
CA LYS A 638 -9.06 -15.92 -24.73
C LYS A 638 -10.07 -17.07 -24.89
N LYS A 639 -9.79 -18.25 -24.32
CA LYS A 639 -10.69 -19.41 -24.29
C LYS A 639 -11.69 -19.27 -23.14
N SER A 640 -12.85 -19.92 -23.24
CA SER A 640 -13.88 -19.86 -22.20
C SER A 640 -13.38 -20.43 -20.86
N LEU A 641 -14.01 -20.08 -19.74
CA LEU A 641 -13.59 -20.64 -18.45
C LEU A 641 -13.75 -22.17 -18.43
N ARG A 642 -14.78 -22.72 -19.10
CA ARG A 642 -14.92 -24.18 -19.26
C ARG A 642 -13.73 -24.79 -20.00
N GLU A 643 -13.32 -24.22 -21.12
CA GLU A 643 -12.15 -24.69 -21.89
C GLU A 643 -10.86 -24.62 -21.07
N ARG A 644 -10.64 -23.52 -20.33
CA ARG A 644 -9.45 -23.36 -19.46
C ARG A 644 -9.44 -24.36 -18.30
N ARG A 645 -10.60 -24.60 -17.66
CA ARG A 645 -10.76 -25.63 -16.61
C ARG A 645 -10.56 -27.05 -17.15
N GLU A 646 -11.05 -27.36 -18.34
CA GLU A 646 -10.78 -28.63 -19.00
C GLU A 646 -9.29 -28.84 -19.29
N LEU A 647 -8.60 -27.84 -19.83
CA LEU A 647 -7.16 -27.91 -20.07
C LEU A 647 -6.37 -28.05 -18.76
N LEU A 648 -6.79 -27.39 -17.69
CA LEU A 648 -6.25 -27.53 -16.33
C LEU A 648 -6.40 -28.98 -15.82
N HIS A 649 -7.60 -29.55 -15.86
CA HIS A 649 -7.85 -30.92 -15.38
C HIS A 649 -7.15 -31.99 -16.25
N LYS A 650 -7.01 -31.74 -17.55
CA LYS A 650 -6.27 -32.62 -18.48
C LYS A 650 -4.76 -32.59 -18.24
N SER A 651 -4.19 -31.42 -17.88
CA SER A 651 -2.73 -31.21 -17.79
C SER A 651 -2.10 -31.52 -16.42
N PHE A 652 -2.88 -31.54 -15.34
CA PHE A 652 -2.37 -31.71 -13.97
C PHE A 652 -3.03 -32.88 -13.24
N GLU A 653 -2.36 -33.41 -12.21
CA GLU A 653 -2.82 -34.51 -11.35
C GLU A 653 -2.94 -34.06 -9.89
N VAL A 654 -3.99 -34.54 -9.20
CA VAL A 654 -4.30 -34.16 -7.81
C VAL A 654 -3.43 -34.96 -6.86
N VAL A 655 -2.66 -34.25 -6.03
CA VAL A 655 -1.76 -34.85 -5.02
C VAL A 655 -2.19 -34.33 -3.65
N GLU A 656 -2.74 -35.22 -2.82
CA GLU A 656 -3.44 -34.82 -1.59
C GLU A 656 -2.53 -34.02 -0.62
N GLY A 657 -2.95 -32.80 -0.29
CA GLY A 657 -2.19 -31.88 0.56
C GLY A 657 -1.03 -31.15 -0.12
N GLU A 658 -0.82 -31.34 -1.43
CA GLU A 658 0.17 -30.64 -2.25
C GLU A 658 -0.49 -29.86 -3.40
N PHE A 659 -1.32 -30.54 -4.20
CA PHE A 659 -2.07 -29.98 -5.33
C PHE A 659 -3.52 -30.42 -5.34
N GLN A 660 -4.44 -29.48 -5.44
CA GLN A 660 -5.86 -29.72 -5.66
C GLN A 660 -6.40 -28.71 -6.68
N PHE A 661 -7.43 -29.09 -7.42
CA PHE A 661 -8.27 -28.11 -8.13
C PHE A 661 -9.20 -27.43 -7.13
N ALA A 662 -9.64 -26.20 -7.43
CA ALA A 662 -10.65 -25.52 -6.63
C ALA A 662 -11.96 -26.31 -6.59
N GLN A 663 -12.46 -26.57 -5.38
CA GLN A 663 -13.76 -27.18 -5.15
C GLN A 663 -14.85 -26.26 -5.71
N HIS A 664 -15.79 -26.82 -6.49
CA HIS A 664 -16.78 -26.03 -7.22
C HIS A 664 -18.08 -26.79 -7.47
N GLY A 665 -19.16 -26.02 -7.65
CA GLY A 665 -20.44 -26.50 -8.20
C GLY A 665 -20.87 -25.62 -9.38
N ASP A 666 -21.21 -26.23 -10.51
CA ASP A 666 -21.80 -25.57 -11.67
C ASP A 666 -23.34 -25.60 -11.51
N THR A 667 -23.91 -24.60 -10.83
CA THR A 667 -25.36 -24.53 -10.53
C THR A 667 -25.89 -23.10 -10.57
N ASN A 668 -27.16 -22.97 -10.95
CA ASN A 668 -27.92 -21.73 -10.98
C ASN A 668 -29.02 -21.68 -9.89
N ASP A 669 -29.15 -22.70 -9.03
CA ASP A 669 -30.18 -22.76 -7.98
C ASP A 669 -29.77 -22.02 -6.69
N LEU A 670 -30.73 -21.34 -6.04
CA LEU A 670 -30.45 -20.52 -4.86
C LEU A 670 -30.14 -21.34 -3.61
N GLU A 671 -30.83 -22.47 -3.41
CA GLU A 671 -30.60 -23.35 -2.25
C GLU A 671 -29.26 -24.09 -2.41
N GLU A 672 -28.93 -24.57 -3.61
CA GLU A 672 -27.61 -25.17 -3.90
C GLU A 672 -26.47 -24.17 -3.72
N ILE A 673 -26.60 -22.92 -4.18
CA ILE A 673 -25.59 -21.86 -3.97
C ILE A 673 -25.44 -21.54 -2.47
N GLN A 674 -26.54 -21.49 -1.71
CA GLN A 674 -26.48 -21.27 -0.26
C GLN A 674 -25.82 -22.44 0.48
N ASN A 675 -26.11 -23.68 0.07
CA ASN A 675 -25.46 -24.88 0.61
C ASN A 675 -23.95 -24.86 0.33
N LEU A 676 -23.52 -24.59 -0.91
CA LEU A 676 -22.12 -24.42 -1.28
C LEU A 676 -21.44 -23.28 -0.49
N LEU A 677 -22.15 -22.19 -0.21
CA LEU A 677 -21.62 -21.09 0.59
C LEU A 677 -21.37 -21.52 2.05
N ASP A 678 -22.34 -22.16 2.70
CA ASP A 678 -22.15 -22.64 4.08
C ASP A 678 -21.16 -23.82 4.15
N GLU A 679 -21.02 -24.65 3.12
CA GLU A 679 -19.97 -25.67 3.03
C GLU A 679 -18.58 -25.06 2.83
N SER A 680 -18.43 -24.01 2.01
CA SER A 680 -17.15 -23.30 1.88
C SER A 680 -16.69 -22.69 3.22
N VAL A 681 -17.63 -22.13 4.00
CA VAL A 681 -17.33 -21.56 5.32
C VAL A 681 -17.02 -22.67 6.34
N LYS A 682 -17.73 -23.82 6.31
CA LYS A 682 -17.34 -25.00 7.11
C LYS A 682 -15.94 -25.50 6.71
N ALA A 683 -15.56 -25.42 5.44
CA ALA A 683 -14.24 -25.76 4.92
C ALA A 683 -13.17 -24.67 5.15
N SER A 684 -13.40 -23.72 6.06
CA SER A 684 -12.46 -22.64 6.43
C SER A 684 -12.08 -21.70 5.27
N CYS A 685 -12.97 -21.52 4.30
CA CYS A 685 -12.84 -20.56 3.20
C CYS A 685 -13.62 -19.27 3.50
N GLU A 686 -13.29 -18.15 2.83
CA GLU A 686 -13.93 -16.84 3.04
C GLU A 686 -15.37 -16.75 2.49
N GLY A 687 -15.82 -17.76 1.72
CA GLY A 687 -17.07 -17.77 0.98
C GLY A 687 -16.90 -18.36 -0.42
N LEU A 688 -17.57 -17.79 -1.43
CA LEU A 688 -17.56 -18.26 -2.82
C LEU A 688 -16.99 -17.22 -3.80
N MET A 689 -16.33 -17.72 -4.84
CA MET A 689 -16.02 -17.04 -6.09
C MET A 689 -17.00 -17.52 -7.15
N VAL A 690 -17.86 -16.64 -7.67
CA VAL A 690 -18.80 -17.00 -8.74
C VAL A 690 -18.26 -16.52 -10.08
N LYS A 691 -18.05 -17.42 -11.03
CA LYS A 691 -17.45 -17.11 -12.34
C LYS A 691 -18.36 -17.52 -13.50
N MET A 692 -18.46 -16.71 -14.54
CA MET A 692 -19.16 -17.05 -15.79
C MET A 692 -18.40 -18.13 -16.58
N LEU A 693 -19.09 -19.13 -17.14
CA LEU A 693 -18.46 -20.33 -17.73
C LEU A 693 -18.24 -20.29 -19.25
N ASP A 694 -19.28 -19.95 -20.02
CA ASP A 694 -19.42 -20.38 -21.42
C ASP A 694 -19.58 -19.26 -22.46
N THR A 695 -19.61 -17.99 -22.03
CA THR A 695 -19.80 -16.84 -22.93
C THR A 695 -18.49 -16.36 -23.55
N GLU A 696 -18.55 -15.54 -24.61
CA GLU A 696 -17.38 -14.79 -25.11
C GLU A 696 -16.77 -13.87 -24.02
N GLU A 697 -17.58 -13.43 -23.06
CA GLU A 697 -17.14 -12.65 -21.89
C GLU A 697 -16.43 -13.50 -20.80
N SER A 698 -16.51 -14.84 -20.86
CA SER A 698 -15.92 -15.75 -19.86
C SER A 698 -14.40 -15.94 -20.00
N GLY A 699 -13.79 -15.29 -20.99
CA GLY A 699 -12.35 -15.14 -21.12
C GLY A 699 -11.70 -14.58 -19.84
N TYR A 700 -10.42 -14.88 -19.64
CA TYR A 700 -9.66 -14.28 -18.56
C TYR A 700 -9.31 -12.83 -18.94
N GLU A 701 -9.66 -11.87 -18.08
CA GLU A 701 -9.42 -10.44 -18.31
C GLU A 701 -8.34 -9.90 -17.35
N PRO A 702 -7.06 -9.84 -17.77
CA PRO A 702 -5.98 -9.31 -16.94
C PRO A 702 -6.24 -7.86 -16.50
N SER A 703 -5.80 -7.52 -15.29
CA SER A 703 -6.03 -6.23 -14.59
C SER A 703 -7.48 -5.82 -14.30
N LYS A 704 -8.49 -6.32 -15.02
CA LYS A 704 -9.88 -5.85 -14.86
C LYS A 704 -10.55 -6.38 -13.61
N ARG A 705 -11.38 -5.53 -12.98
CA ARG A 705 -12.47 -5.97 -12.10
C ARG A 705 -13.69 -6.33 -12.94
N SER A 706 -13.58 -7.46 -13.63
CA SER A 706 -14.62 -7.96 -14.54
C SER A 706 -15.99 -8.04 -13.84
N ARG A 707 -17.06 -7.94 -14.63
CA ARG A 707 -18.42 -8.25 -14.19
C ARG A 707 -18.77 -9.74 -14.35
N ASN A 708 -17.74 -10.57 -14.52
CA ASN A 708 -17.79 -11.99 -14.88
C ASN A 708 -17.25 -12.87 -13.75
N TRP A 709 -16.41 -12.31 -12.87
CA TRP A 709 -16.03 -12.88 -11.57
C TRP A 709 -16.65 -12.03 -10.45
N LEU A 710 -17.47 -12.65 -9.61
CA LEU A 710 -18.04 -12.08 -8.39
C LEU A 710 -17.44 -12.78 -7.16
N LYS A 711 -17.47 -12.11 -6.01
CA LYS A 711 -17.11 -12.71 -4.72
C LYS A 711 -18.22 -12.50 -3.70
N VAL A 712 -18.79 -13.61 -3.25
CA VAL A 712 -19.85 -13.67 -2.24
C VAL A 712 -19.20 -14.10 -0.93
N LYS A 713 -19.25 -13.24 0.08
CA LYS A 713 -18.73 -13.53 1.41
C LYS A 713 -19.82 -13.45 2.46
N LYS A 714 -19.67 -14.22 3.55
CA LYS A 714 -20.58 -14.20 4.70
C LYS A 714 -20.64 -12.83 5.39
N ASP A 715 -19.56 -12.03 5.38
CA ASP A 715 -19.54 -10.66 5.90
C ASP A 715 -20.18 -9.62 4.95
N TYR A 716 -20.43 -9.95 3.68
CA TYR A 716 -21.05 -9.02 2.71
C TYR A 716 -22.57 -9.15 2.67
N LEU A 717 -23.13 -10.26 3.14
CA LEU A 717 -24.58 -10.47 3.22
C LEU A 717 -25.20 -9.53 4.26
N ALA A 718 -26.28 -8.85 3.89
CA ALA A 718 -27.02 -7.96 4.77
C ALA A 718 -27.67 -8.76 5.92
N GLY A 719 -27.57 -8.26 7.16
CA GLY A 719 -28.08 -8.95 8.35
C GLY A 719 -27.28 -10.18 8.82
N VAL A 720 -26.16 -10.52 8.16
CA VAL A 720 -25.34 -11.70 8.49
C VAL A 720 -23.89 -11.28 8.78
N GLY A 721 -23.25 -11.93 9.76
CA GLY A 721 -21.88 -11.65 10.21
C GLY A 721 -21.83 -10.65 11.37
N ASP A 722 -20.97 -10.92 12.35
CA ASP A 722 -20.92 -10.18 13.61
C ASP A 722 -20.46 -8.71 13.43
N SER A 723 -21.27 -7.78 13.94
CA SER A 723 -20.88 -6.39 14.17
C SER A 723 -20.60 -6.15 15.66
N LEU A 724 -19.73 -5.19 15.95
CA LEU A 724 -19.34 -4.80 17.29
C LEU A 724 -19.55 -3.30 17.47
N ASP A 725 -20.18 -2.91 18.59
CA ASP A 725 -20.30 -1.52 18.98
C ASP A 725 -19.08 -1.16 19.84
N LEU A 726 -18.19 -0.28 19.37
CA LEU A 726 -16.88 -0.03 19.97
C LEU A 726 -16.65 1.43 20.33
N VAL A 727 -15.97 1.68 21.45
CA VAL A 727 -15.68 3.02 21.98
C VAL A 727 -14.46 3.62 21.29
N VAL A 728 -14.54 4.88 20.88
CA VAL A 728 -13.42 5.65 20.32
C VAL A 728 -12.55 6.19 21.47
N LEU A 729 -11.26 5.81 21.53
CA LEU A 729 -10.32 6.26 22.58
C LEU A 729 -9.22 7.22 22.10
N GLY A 730 -9.00 7.33 20.79
CA GLY A 730 -7.95 8.17 20.23
C GLY A 730 -7.87 8.15 18.71
N ALA A 731 -6.95 8.94 18.15
CA ALA A 731 -6.76 9.11 16.72
C ALA A 731 -5.29 9.19 16.30
N TYR A 732 -5.06 8.99 15.01
CA TYR A 732 -3.80 9.17 14.32
C TYR A 732 -3.97 10.27 13.27
N HIS A 733 -3.00 11.18 13.17
CA HIS A 733 -3.05 12.25 12.16
C HIS A 733 -2.99 11.66 10.75
N GLY A 734 -3.84 12.18 9.87
CA GLY A 734 -3.90 11.73 8.49
C GLY A 734 -2.63 12.06 7.71
N ARG A 735 -2.36 11.27 6.67
CA ARG A 735 -1.18 11.41 5.81
C ARG A 735 -1.62 11.55 4.35
N GLY A 736 -0.81 12.20 3.52
CA GLY A 736 -1.16 12.46 2.12
C GLY A 736 -2.35 13.42 2.01
N LYS A 737 -3.48 12.97 1.48
CA LYS A 737 -4.70 13.80 1.36
C LYS A 737 -5.30 14.23 2.71
N ARG A 738 -5.18 13.38 3.75
CA ARG A 738 -5.90 13.54 5.02
C ARG A 738 -5.14 14.37 6.07
N THR A 739 -4.11 15.13 5.71
CA THR A 739 -3.24 15.84 6.69
C THR A 739 -3.92 16.92 7.52
N SER A 740 -5.11 17.39 7.12
CA SER A 740 -5.95 18.33 7.87
C SER A 740 -6.86 17.67 8.92
N VAL A 741 -6.95 16.33 8.95
CA VAL A 741 -7.91 15.57 9.76
C VAL A 741 -7.27 14.34 10.39
N TYR A 742 -8.05 13.57 11.16
CA TYR A 742 -7.66 12.26 11.63
C TYR A 742 -7.76 11.22 10.50
N GLY A 743 -6.69 10.45 10.28
CA GLY A 743 -6.62 9.46 9.21
C GLY A 743 -7.06 8.06 9.63
N ALA A 744 -6.97 7.77 10.93
CA ALA A 744 -7.40 6.53 11.55
C ALA A 744 -7.70 6.76 13.05
N PHE A 745 -8.48 5.85 13.65
CA PHE A 745 -8.93 5.92 15.04
C PHE A 745 -8.59 4.63 15.80
N LEU A 746 -8.38 4.75 17.12
CA LEU A 746 -8.14 3.64 18.04
C LEU A 746 -9.44 3.31 18.77
N LEU A 747 -9.90 2.06 18.64
CA LEU A 747 -11.15 1.59 19.21
C LEU A 747 -10.95 0.56 20.33
N ALA A 748 -11.93 0.48 21.24
CA ALA A 748 -11.93 -0.42 22.38
C ALA A 748 -13.29 -1.10 22.64
N ALA A 749 -13.21 -2.30 23.23
CA ALA A 749 -14.34 -3.01 23.84
C ALA A 749 -14.38 -2.72 25.36
N TYR A 750 -15.54 -2.90 26.00
CA TYR A 750 -15.70 -2.60 27.43
C TYR A 750 -15.56 -3.85 28.32
N ASN A 751 -14.70 -3.82 29.32
CA ASN A 751 -14.62 -4.87 30.34
C ASN A 751 -15.42 -4.44 31.58
N ALA A 752 -16.60 -5.03 31.76
CA ALA A 752 -17.49 -4.73 32.88
C ALA A 752 -16.96 -5.22 34.25
N SER A 753 -16.01 -6.17 34.28
CA SER A 753 -15.44 -6.73 35.51
C SER A 753 -14.37 -5.82 36.11
N THR A 754 -13.56 -5.19 35.27
CA THR A 754 -12.49 -4.24 35.66
C THR A 754 -12.90 -2.78 35.50
N GLN A 755 -14.02 -2.51 34.82
CA GLN A 755 -14.49 -1.19 34.38
C GLN A 755 -13.49 -0.47 33.45
N THR A 756 -12.74 -1.22 32.65
CA THR A 756 -11.73 -0.68 31.71
C THR A 756 -12.15 -0.78 30.25
N TYR A 757 -11.74 0.20 29.44
CA TYR A 757 -11.84 0.15 27.98
C TYR A 757 -10.59 -0.51 27.40
N GLU A 758 -10.75 -1.69 26.80
CA GLU A 758 -9.65 -2.49 26.28
C GLU A 758 -9.55 -2.37 24.76
N THR A 759 -8.41 -1.84 24.29
CA THR A 759 -8.16 -1.61 22.86
C THR A 759 -8.26 -2.90 22.05
N ILE A 760 -8.96 -2.84 20.91
CA ILE A 760 -9.27 -4.00 20.05
C ILE A 760 -8.77 -3.83 18.61
N CYS A 761 -8.88 -2.64 18.01
CA CYS A 761 -8.43 -2.40 16.64
C CYS A 761 -8.13 -0.92 16.35
N ASN A 762 -7.40 -0.69 15.25
CA ASN A 762 -7.36 0.62 14.59
C ASN A 762 -8.25 0.56 13.34
N ILE A 763 -8.93 1.67 13.02
CA ILE A 763 -9.85 1.76 11.88
C ILE A 763 -9.57 3.03 11.06
N GLY A 764 -9.69 2.96 9.73
CA GLY A 764 -9.50 4.12 8.83
C GLY A 764 -10.30 4.03 7.52
N THR A 765 -11.26 3.11 7.48
CA THR A 765 -12.02 2.62 6.32
C THR A 765 -13.50 2.49 6.68
N GLY A 766 -14.39 2.82 5.74
CA GLY A 766 -15.82 3.06 6.00
C GLY A 766 -16.14 4.50 6.37
N PHE A 767 -15.35 5.47 5.91
CA PHE A 767 -15.61 6.90 6.13
C PHE A 767 -15.48 7.66 4.80
N SER A 768 -16.48 8.48 4.46
CA SER A 768 -16.39 9.49 3.41
C SER A 768 -15.41 10.61 3.80
N GLU A 769 -14.94 11.41 2.83
CA GLU A 769 -14.05 12.53 3.16
C GLU A 769 -14.78 13.63 3.97
N ALA A 770 -16.08 13.85 3.73
CA ALA A 770 -16.92 14.76 4.51
C ALA A 770 -17.08 14.31 5.98
N LEU A 771 -17.42 13.03 6.22
CA LEU A 771 -17.59 12.47 7.56
C LEU A 771 -16.29 12.57 8.38
N LEU A 772 -15.11 12.49 7.76
CA LEU A 772 -13.83 12.68 8.47
C LEU A 772 -13.60 14.13 8.91
N GLU A 773 -14.11 15.12 8.19
CA GLU A 773 -14.07 16.51 8.67
C GLU A 773 -15.07 16.75 9.81
N GLU A 774 -16.24 16.12 9.77
CA GLU A 774 -17.25 16.19 10.84
C GLU A 774 -16.74 15.52 12.11
N LEU A 775 -16.25 14.29 12.02
CA LEU A 775 -15.61 13.59 13.13
C LEU A 775 -14.38 14.33 13.66
N TYR A 776 -13.62 15.03 12.83
CA TYR A 776 -12.53 15.89 13.30
C TYR A 776 -13.04 17.08 14.13
N LYS A 777 -14.12 17.75 13.69
CA LYS A 777 -14.79 18.84 14.43
C LYS A 777 -15.39 18.34 15.75
N GLU A 778 -15.94 17.13 15.78
CA GLU A 778 -16.56 16.55 16.97
C GLU A 778 -15.56 15.97 17.99
N LEU A 779 -14.50 15.29 17.54
CA LEU A 779 -13.55 14.61 18.41
C LEU A 779 -12.46 15.55 18.96
N SER A 780 -12.06 16.59 18.22
CA SER A 780 -11.00 17.51 18.66
C SER A 780 -11.28 18.18 20.03
N PRO A 781 -12.52 18.61 20.35
CA PRO A 781 -12.88 19.10 21.69
C PRO A 781 -12.79 18.06 22.82
N LEU A 782 -12.69 16.76 22.51
CA LEU A 782 -12.57 15.68 23.49
C LEU A 782 -11.11 15.30 23.80
N THR A 783 -10.14 16.01 23.22
CA THR A 783 -8.71 15.69 23.32
C THR A 783 -8.22 15.73 24.77
N ILE A 784 -7.44 14.71 25.16
CA ILE A 784 -6.76 14.62 26.46
C ILE A 784 -5.26 14.37 26.27
N ASP A 785 -4.43 14.98 27.12
CA ASP A 785 -2.96 14.90 27.01
C ASP A 785 -2.39 13.48 27.20
N ARG A 786 -3.13 12.61 27.90
CA ARG A 786 -2.68 11.27 28.34
C ARG A 786 -3.86 10.30 28.42
N PRO A 787 -3.64 8.99 28.18
CA PRO A 787 -4.67 7.97 28.37
C PRO A 787 -5.14 7.94 29.83
N LYS A 788 -6.41 7.59 30.05
CA LYS A 788 -6.97 7.39 31.38
C LYS A 788 -6.41 6.12 32.03
N PRO A 789 -6.31 6.04 33.38
CA PRO A 789 -5.87 4.82 34.06
C PRO A 789 -6.71 3.57 33.77
N PHE A 790 -7.96 3.76 33.32
CA PHE A 790 -8.88 2.70 32.93
C PHE A 790 -8.87 2.39 31.41
N TYR A 791 -7.87 2.85 30.66
CA TYR A 791 -7.62 2.44 29.27
C TYR A 791 -6.56 1.32 29.24
N SER A 792 -6.90 0.16 28.69
CA SER A 792 -5.95 -0.96 28.50
C SER A 792 -5.43 -0.99 27.06
N HIS A 793 -4.16 -0.63 26.89
CA HIS A 793 -3.54 -0.43 25.58
C HIS A 793 -2.12 -1.03 25.47
N SER A 794 -1.56 -1.04 24.26
CA SER A 794 -0.14 -1.36 24.06
C SER A 794 0.73 -0.34 24.79
N THR A 795 1.82 -0.78 25.43
CA THR A 795 2.83 0.10 26.07
C THR A 795 3.93 0.53 25.10
N VAL A 796 3.95 0.02 23.87
CA VAL A 796 5.01 0.32 22.89
C VAL A 796 4.80 1.73 22.32
N PRO A 797 5.80 2.64 22.34
CA PRO A 797 5.62 4.03 21.90
C PRO A 797 5.12 4.21 20.46
N LYS A 798 5.52 3.30 19.54
CA LYS A 798 5.07 3.32 18.13
C LYS A 798 3.59 2.95 17.93
N ASP A 799 2.98 2.32 18.94
CA ASP A 799 1.63 1.77 18.88
C ASP A 799 0.59 2.74 19.47
N GLN A 800 1.03 3.82 20.13
CA GLN A 800 0.15 4.84 20.70
C GLN A 800 -0.59 5.60 19.59
N PRO A 801 -1.81 6.11 19.83
CA PRO A 801 -2.41 7.13 18.99
C PRO A 801 -1.61 8.44 19.13
N ASP A 802 -1.66 9.29 18.10
CA ASP A 802 -1.07 10.64 18.15
C ASP A 802 -1.88 11.56 19.08
N VAL A 803 -3.19 11.30 19.20
CA VAL A 803 -4.15 12.05 20.03
C VAL A 803 -5.03 11.09 20.83
N TRP A 804 -5.23 11.34 22.12
CA TRP A 804 -6.18 10.59 22.97
C TRP A 804 -7.47 11.37 23.16
N PHE A 805 -8.59 10.69 23.37
CA PHE A 805 -9.90 11.30 23.64
C PHE A 805 -10.50 10.83 24.97
N GLU A 806 -11.40 11.64 25.54
CA GLU A 806 -12.41 11.15 26.49
C GLU A 806 -13.33 10.11 25.82
N PRO A 807 -13.80 9.07 26.56
CA PRO A 807 -14.66 8.05 25.98
C PRO A 807 -16.08 8.64 25.86
N ARG A 808 -16.52 8.95 24.64
CA ARG A 808 -17.86 9.48 24.38
C ARG A 808 -18.57 8.79 23.22
N LEU A 809 -17.90 8.64 22.08
CA LEU A 809 -18.51 8.05 20.88
C LEU A 809 -18.41 6.52 20.90
N VAL A 810 -19.49 5.88 20.50
CA VAL A 810 -19.58 4.44 20.20
C VAL A 810 -19.90 4.30 18.71
N TRP A 811 -19.17 3.45 18.00
CA TRP A 811 -19.35 3.21 16.56
C TRP A 811 -19.66 1.74 16.30
N GLU A 812 -20.59 1.49 15.38
CA GLU A 812 -20.85 0.15 14.88
C GLU A 812 -19.80 -0.22 13.83
N VAL A 813 -19.08 -1.31 14.09
CA VAL A 813 -17.95 -1.78 13.28
C VAL A 813 -18.22 -3.21 12.83
N LYS A 814 -18.18 -3.46 11.52
CA LYS A 814 -18.22 -4.83 10.97
C LYS A 814 -16.81 -5.35 10.71
N THR A 815 -16.60 -6.64 10.97
CA THR A 815 -15.33 -7.35 10.75
C THR A 815 -15.54 -8.52 9.78
N ALA A 816 -14.47 -9.03 9.18
CA ALA A 816 -14.50 -10.32 8.48
C ALA A 816 -14.31 -11.49 9.46
N ASP A 817 -13.27 -11.40 10.30
CA ASP A 817 -12.91 -12.39 11.32
C ASP A 817 -12.49 -11.70 12.62
N LEU A 818 -12.44 -12.46 13.72
CA LEU A 818 -11.69 -12.13 14.93
C LEU A 818 -10.34 -12.89 14.93
N THR A 819 -9.31 -12.30 15.54
CA THR A 819 -7.93 -12.79 15.49
C THR A 819 -7.17 -12.50 16.78
N LEU A 820 -6.19 -13.34 17.15
CA LEU A 820 -5.31 -13.05 18.29
C LEU A 820 -4.23 -12.03 17.91
N SER A 821 -3.94 -11.10 18.83
CA SER A 821 -3.02 -9.98 18.63
C SER A 821 -2.09 -9.76 19.84
N PRO A 822 -0.77 -9.58 19.62
CA PRO A 822 0.15 -9.18 20.69
C PRO A 822 0.05 -7.68 21.05
N ARG A 823 -0.59 -6.86 20.18
CA ARG A 823 -0.71 -5.39 20.36
C ARG A 823 -1.93 -5.03 21.21
N TYR A 824 -3.08 -5.57 20.84
CA TYR A 824 -4.37 -5.23 21.42
C TYR A 824 -4.63 -6.00 22.72
N LYS A 825 -5.52 -5.48 23.55
CA LYS A 825 -5.73 -5.94 24.93
C LYS A 825 -7.12 -6.49 25.21
N ALA A 826 -8.09 -6.22 24.33
CA ALA A 826 -9.45 -6.73 24.44
C ALA A 826 -9.46 -8.25 24.70
N ALA A 827 -10.04 -8.65 25.83
CA ALA A 827 -10.16 -10.02 26.28
C ALA A 827 -8.84 -10.78 26.54
N ALA A 828 -7.70 -10.09 26.73
CA ALA A 828 -6.42 -10.77 26.97
C ALA A 828 -6.47 -11.74 28.17
N ASP A 829 -7.16 -11.35 29.24
CA ASP A 829 -7.34 -12.12 30.47
C ASP A 829 -8.09 -13.45 30.23
N GLU A 830 -9.06 -13.45 29.31
CA GLU A 830 -9.86 -14.63 28.90
C GLU A 830 -9.03 -15.69 28.14
N PHE A 831 -7.76 -15.39 27.80
CA PHE A 831 -6.83 -16.29 27.12
C PHE A 831 -5.51 -16.52 27.89
N VAL A 832 -5.39 -16.04 29.13
CA VAL A 832 -4.27 -16.40 30.02
C VAL A 832 -4.36 -17.89 30.36
N GLY A 833 -3.21 -18.60 30.34
CA GLY A 833 -3.16 -20.05 30.56
C GLY A 833 -3.66 -20.92 29.39
N THR A 834 -4.17 -20.32 28.30
CA THR A 834 -4.61 -21.04 27.09
C THR A 834 -3.55 -21.00 25.99
N THR A 835 -3.80 -21.67 24.86
CA THR A 835 -3.03 -21.54 23.60
C THR A 835 -2.90 -20.09 23.10
N GLY A 836 -3.80 -19.19 23.50
CA GLY A 836 -3.71 -17.76 23.21
C GLY A 836 -2.56 -17.06 23.94
N GLY A 837 -2.13 -17.57 25.09
CA GLY A 837 -0.96 -17.09 25.84
C GLY A 837 -1.08 -15.64 26.32
N GLY A 838 -2.27 -15.21 26.77
CA GLY A 838 -2.52 -13.84 27.24
C GLY A 838 -2.47 -12.75 26.15
N LYS A 839 -2.62 -13.13 24.88
CA LYS A 839 -2.83 -12.18 23.77
C LYS A 839 -4.29 -11.71 23.76
N GLY A 840 -4.50 -10.42 23.50
CA GLY A 840 -5.84 -9.89 23.25
C GLY A 840 -6.37 -10.27 21.87
N VAL A 841 -7.66 -10.03 21.65
CA VAL A 841 -8.36 -10.23 20.39
C VAL A 841 -8.34 -8.93 19.57
N SER A 842 -8.42 -9.07 18.24
CA SER A 842 -8.46 -7.96 17.28
C SER A 842 -9.28 -8.31 16.04
N LEU A 843 -9.75 -7.29 15.33
CA LEU A 843 -10.64 -7.40 14.18
C LEU A 843 -9.87 -7.46 12.85
N ARG A 844 -10.25 -8.40 11.96
CA ARG A 844 -9.70 -8.52 10.61
C ARG A 844 -10.55 -7.72 9.61
N PHE A 845 -9.93 -6.74 8.95
CA PHE A 845 -10.57 -5.80 8.03
C PHE A 845 -11.77 -5.01 8.63
N PRO A 846 -11.62 -4.37 9.81
CA PRO A 846 -12.69 -3.59 10.43
C PRO A 846 -13.14 -2.43 9.55
N ARG A 847 -14.45 -2.21 9.46
CA ARG A 847 -15.07 -1.09 8.73
C ARG A 847 -16.10 -0.41 9.61
N PHE A 848 -16.06 0.92 9.64
CA PHE A 848 -17.13 1.72 10.22
C PHE A 848 -18.41 1.50 9.41
N ILE A 849 -19.54 1.40 10.12
CA ILE A 849 -20.88 1.30 9.52
C ILE A 849 -21.67 2.58 9.84
N LYS A 850 -21.68 3.00 11.11
CA LYS A 850 -22.36 4.21 11.59
C LYS A 850 -21.92 4.59 13.00
N SER A 851 -22.21 5.83 13.41
CA SER A 851 -22.23 6.19 14.82
C SER A 851 -23.40 5.51 15.54
N ARG A 852 -23.27 5.30 16.85
CA ARG A 852 -24.28 4.69 17.73
C ARG A 852 -24.63 5.66 18.84
N ASP A 853 -25.27 6.75 18.45
CA ASP A 853 -25.68 7.83 19.34
C ASP A 853 -26.78 7.37 20.32
N ASP A 854 -27.39 6.22 20.06
CA ASP A 854 -28.26 5.45 20.96
C ASP A 854 -27.53 4.73 22.10
N LYS A 855 -26.18 4.71 22.08
CA LYS A 855 -25.34 3.98 23.05
C LYS A 855 -24.31 4.86 23.74
N LYS A 856 -24.18 4.65 25.06
CA LYS A 856 -23.06 5.14 25.85
C LYS A 856 -21.86 4.18 25.80
N PRO A 857 -20.62 4.66 26.07
CA PRO A 857 -19.43 3.83 26.13
C PRO A 857 -19.55 2.55 26.96
N GLU A 858 -20.27 2.59 28.09
CA GLU A 858 -20.49 1.43 28.98
C GLU A 858 -21.45 0.38 28.38
N GLN A 859 -22.12 0.71 27.27
CA GLN A 859 -23.05 -0.15 26.51
C GLN A 859 -22.43 -0.68 25.20
N ALA A 860 -21.13 -0.45 25.00
CA ALA A 860 -20.33 -1.06 23.94
C ALA A 860 -20.27 -2.59 24.08
N THR A 861 -19.87 -3.28 23.01
CA THR A 861 -19.64 -4.73 23.01
C THR A 861 -18.59 -5.07 24.07
N THR A 862 -18.92 -6.04 24.93
CA THR A 862 -18.06 -6.38 26.06
C THR A 862 -16.89 -7.27 25.64
N THR A 863 -15.79 -7.19 26.37
CA THR A 863 -14.59 -8.00 26.09
C THR A 863 -14.87 -9.49 26.24
N ARG A 864 -15.75 -9.88 27.17
CA ARG A 864 -16.30 -11.23 27.24
C ARG A 864 -17.08 -11.63 25.98
N ALA A 865 -17.92 -10.76 25.42
CA ALA A 865 -18.62 -11.05 24.16
C ALA A 865 -17.64 -11.23 22.99
N VAL A 866 -16.55 -10.44 22.95
CA VAL A 866 -15.45 -10.61 21.99
C VAL A 866 -14.77 -11.97 22.16
N ALA A 867 -14.53 -12.41 23.39
CA ALA A 867 -13.99 -13.75 23.68
C ALA A 867 -14.95 -14.87 23.24
N GLU A 868 -16.26 -14.72 23.49
CA GLU A 868 -17.28 -15.68 23.09
C GLU A 868 -17.45 -15.73 21.55
N MET A 869 -17.34 -14.60 20.84
CA MET A 869 -17.28 -14.56 19.37
C MET A 869 -16.04 -15.30 18.83
N TYR A 870 -14.85 -15.00 19.36
CA TYR A 870 -13.62 -15.68 18.94
C TYR A 870 -13.65 -17.19 19.26
N ARG A 871 -14.17 -17.58 20.42
CA ARG A 871 -14.35 -19.00 20.80
C ARG A 871 -15.36 -19.72 19.91
N LYS A 872 -16.41 -19.06 19.41
CA LYS A 872 -17.32 -19.63 18.39
C LYS A 872 -16.63 -19.82 17.04
N GLN A 873 -15.82 -18.86 16.62
CA GLN A 873 -15.01 -18.98 15.40
C GLN A 873 -14.01 -20.15 15.52
N GLU A 874 -13.31 -20.30 16.66
CA GLU A 874 -12.50 -21.49 16.93
C GLU A 874 -13.32 -22.78 17.06
N ALA A 875 -14.55 -22.74 17.60
CA ALA A 875 -15.40 -23.92 17.71
C ALA A 875 -15.80 -24.45 16.33
N VAL A 876 -16.12 -23.59 15.36
CA VAL A 876 -16.34 -24.01 13.96
C VAL A 876 -15.06 -24.64 13.36
N LEU A 877 -13.88 -24.14 13.71
CA LEU A 877 -12.61 -24.76 13.31
C LEU A 877 -12.35 -26.12 14.03
N LYS A 878 -12.88 -26.33 15.23
CA LYS A 878 -12.62 -27.51 16.10
C LYS A 878 -13.69 -28.62 16.07
N GLU A 879 -14.96 -28.30 15.82
CA GLU A 879 -15.98 -29.34 15.54
C GLU A 879 -15.64 -30.12 14.27
N ASN A 880 -14.97 -29.45 13.31
CA ASN A 880 -14.34 -30.06 12.15
C ASN A 880 -13.18 -31.02 12.48
N THR A 881 -12.50 -30.89 13.63
CA THR A 881 -11.52 -31.88 14.09
C THR A 881 -12.19 -33.02 14.88
N GLY A 882 -13.31 -32.76 15.56
CA GLY A 882 -13.97 -33.74 16.44
C GLY A 882 -14.69 -34.91 15.75
N LYS A 883 -15.06 -34.81 14.47
CA LYS A 883 -15.78 -35.89 13.73
C LYS A 883 -14.87 -36.99 13.15
N GLY A 884 -13.69 -37.20 13.74
CA GLY A 884 -12.68 -38.12 13.22
C GLY A 884 -11.68 -38.66 14.24
N GLY A 885 -12.03 -38.66 15.53
CA GLY A 885 -11.23 -39.24 16.61
C GLY A 885 -12.14 -39.68 17.76
N VAL A 886 -11.86 -40.86 18.32
CA VAL A 886 -12.44 -41.29 19.60
C VAL A 886 -11.67 -40.59 20.73
N ASP A 887 -12.28 -40.43 21.90
CA ASP A 887 -11.59 -39.95 23.11
C ASP A 887 -10.33 -40.78 23.39
N ASP A 888 -9.22 -40.10 23.65
CA ASP A 888 -8.13 -40.62 24.48
C ASP A 888 -7.71 -39.52 25.46
N GLU A 889 -8.20 -39.68 26.69
CA GLU A 889 -7.96 -38.83 27.86
C GLU A 889 -6.54 -39.05 28.38
N PHE A 890 -5.73 -37.99 28.48
CA PHE A 890 -4.44 -38.05 29.19
C PHE A 890 -4.18 -36.78 30.02
N GLU A 891 -3.90 -37.00 31.30
CA GLU A 891 -3.55 -35.97 32.28
C GLU A 891 -2.05 -35.60 32.25
N TYR A 892 -1.73 -34.44 32.83
CA TYR A 892 -0.41 -33.84 33.14
C TYR A 892 0.39 -33.19 32.01
#